data_AF-A0A4Q7J7K2-F1
#
_entry.id   AF-A0A4Q7J7K2-F1
#
_cell.length_a   1.000
_cell.length_b   1.000
_cell.length_c   1.000
_cell.angle_alpha   90.00
_cell.angle_beta   90.00
_cell.angle_gamma   90.00
#
_symmetry.space_group_name_H-M   'P 1'
#
loop_
_entity.id
_entity.type
_entity.pdbx_description
1 polymer ?
#
loop_
_entity_poly.entity_id
_entity_poly.type
_entity_poly.pdbx_seq_one_letter_code
_entity_poly.pdbx_strand_id
1 'polypeptide(L)'
;MSAELHIPANPVRFVTASSLFDGHDASINIMRRILQSQGAEVVHLGHNRSVDEVATAAIAEDVQGIAVSAYQGGHVEYFSYLVELLAERGAGHIRVYGGGGGVIVREEIELLHSRGVARIFSPDDGQTMGLPGMINLMIRECDTDLAAVPPASLDDLMAGDVPTLARVITQLQAENLPDGWLSAITETANKRQVPVLGITGTGGSGKSSLTDELVRRFRLDQEDKLRIAVLAVDPSRRRGGGALLGDRIRMNCLDGSPVFFRSLATRTTSGEIPAGLDEAVLACKAAGYDLVIVETPGIGQGDAGIVDHVDTSLYVMTPEFGAASQLEKIDMLDFADTVAINKFERRGAEDARRDVARQLIRNREAFGADPEDMPVYGTSAAKFNDDGVTALYQHLRDLLAERGLSVSAGLLPAVTGKVSTDASTIIPPSRVRYLADIADTVRDYHDLTVKQVAALRRREQLRVAREALAGEDADVAAIERLVSAAESDVDSATDRLLDGYRELAESYRGEELVVRVRDRELRTQLWRDTLSDSRIPRVALPRYTDPGELLSFLRRENLPGYFPFTAGVFPFKREGEDPARMFAGEGDAFRTNRRFKYLSADSEAKRLSTAFDSVTLYGHDPATRPDIYGKVGTSGVSIATLEDMKVLYDGFDLTAPTTSVSMTINGPAPTILAFFLNTAIDQRVEAFVAEHGREPSAEEHAELREWALRNVRGTVQADILKEDQGQNTCIFSTEFSLRMMADIQEWFIQHGVRNFYSVSISGYHIAEAGANPISQLAFTLANGFTYVESYLARGMDIDDFAPNLSFFFSNGMDAEYTVLGRVARRIWAVAMRDRYGANERSQKLKYHVQTSGRSLHAQEMSFNDIRTTLQALCALYDNANSLHTNAYDEAITTPSQNSVRRAMAIQMIINREWGLSKNENPLQGSFIVDELTDLVEEAVLAEFDRISERGGVLGAMETGYQRGRIQDESMRYERLKHEGTLPIIGVNTFRNPNPEDDEVEVELARATEEEKQSQLDRLADFHERHRAEAQQALKTLREAATRGDENLFGVLMDAARVCSLGQITEAFFEVGGQYRRNV
;
A
#
# COMPACT_ATOMS: atom_id res chain seq x y z
N MET A 1 10.74 33.51 5.17
CA MET A 1 10.69 34.40 4.00
C MET A 1 10.63 33.51 2.76
N SER A 2 9.60 33.59 1.92
CA SER A 2 9.53 32.73 0.72
C SER A 2 10.55 33.18 -0.31
N ALA A 3 11.52 32.33 -0.65
CA ALA A 3 12.44 32.60 -1.74
C ALA A 3 11.67 32.83 -3.05
N GLU A 4 12.10 33.80 -3.85
CA GLU A 4 11.57 34.01 -5.20
C GLU A 4 11.87 32.76 -6.05
N LEU A 5 10.86 32.25 -6.77
CA LEU A 5 10.98 31.03 -7.56
C LEU A 5 11.85 31.29 -8.80
N HIS A 6 12.81 30.42 -9.07
CA HIS A 6 13.61 30.49 -10.28
C HIS A 6 12.82 29.94 -11.47
N ILE A 7 12.72 30.72 -12.55
CA ILE A 7 12.06 30.32 -13.80
C ILE A 7 13.18 29.98 -14.80
N PRO A 8 13.17 28.77 -15.40
CA PRO A 8 14.20 28.37 -16.34
C PRO A 8 14.10 29.15 -17.66
N ALA A 9 15.25 29.43 -18.28
CA ALA A 9 15.33 30.01 -19.61
C ALA A 9 15.11 28.95 -20.72
N ASN A 10 15.49 27.70 -20.47
CA ASN A 10 15.36 26.58 -21.39
C ASN A 10 14.25 25.61 -20.96
N PRO A 11 13.78 24.71 -21.85
CA PRO A 11 12.87 23.62 -21.48
C PRO A 11 13.59 22.58 -20.60
N VAL A 12 13.66 22.85 -19.30
CA VAL A 12 14.30 21.97 -18.32
C VAL A 12 13.42 20.74 -18.06
N ARG A 13 13.99 19.56 -18.29
CA ARG A 13 13.36 18.26 -18.05
C ARG A 13 14.02 17.53 -16.89
N PHE A 14 13.22 16.88 -16.06
CA PHE A 14 13.68 16.04 -14.96
C PHE A 14 13.07 14.64 -15.01
N VAL A 15 13.89 13.62 -14.77
CA VAL A 15 13.39 12.30 -14.34
C VAL A 15 13.32 12.28 -12.82
N THR A 16 12.20 11.82 -12.25
CA THR A 16 12.04 11.70 -10.79
C THR A 16 11.58 10.29 -10.40
N ALA A 17 12.20 9.70 -9.39
CA ALA A 17 11.90 8.34 -8.93
C ALA A 17 12.25 8.13 -7.44
N SER A 18 11.72 7.08 -6.82
CA SER A 18 12.34 6.48 -5.62
C SER A 18 13.24 5.32 -6.01
N SER A 19 14.29 5.09 -5.22
CA SER A 19 15.29 4.04 -5.48
C SER A 19 14.70 2.62 -5.54
N LEU A 20 15.50 1.64 -5.96
CA LEU A 20 15.07 0.24 -6.06
C LEU A 20 14.61 -0.28 -4.69
N PHE A 21 13.50 -1.02 -4.68
CA PHE A 21 12.87 -1.56 -3.48
C PHE A 21 12.51 -0.51 -2.43
N ASP A 22 12.29 0.74 -2.86
CA ASP A 22 11.91 1.83 -1.98
C ASP A 22 10.48 2.31 -2.30
N GLY A 23 9.58 2.14 -1.33
CA GLY A 23 8.19 2.58 -1.40
C GLY A 23 7.97 4.02 -0.92
N HIS A 24 9.00 4.67 -0.36
CA HIS A 24 8.88 6.02 0.17
C HIS A 24 8.86 7.04 -0.99
N ASP A 25 7.66 7.41 -1.43
CA ASP A 25 7.45 8.38 -2.51
C ASP A 25 6.92 9.73 -2.03
N ALA A 26 6.58 9.87 -0.74
CA ALA A 26 6.03 11.10 -0.18
C ALA A 26 6.94 12.32 -0.42
N SER A 27 8.25 12.17 -0.19
CA SER A 27 9.22 13.26 -0.38
C SER A 27 9.40 13.63 -1.86
N ILE A 28 9.61 12.65 -2.74
CA ILE A 28 9.81 12.91 -4.18
C ILE A 28 8.54 13.47 -4.83
N ASN A 29 7.34 13.09 -4.35
CA ASN A 29 6.07 13.65 -4.80
C ASN A 29 5.95 15.15 -4.45
N ILE A 30 6.44 15.58 -3.30
CA ILE A 30 6.51 17.00 -2.92
C ILE A 30 7.51 17.72 -3.84
N MET A 31 8.71 17.17 -4.02
CA MET A 31 9.76 17.79 -4.84
C MET A 31 9.32 17.97 -6.30
N ARG A 32 8.70 16.96 -6.92
CA ARG A 32 8.23 17.05 -8.31
C ARG A 32 7.13 18.07 -8.52
N ARG A 33 6.23 18.26 -7.53
CA ARG A 33 5.16 19.27 -7.60
C ARG A 33 5.76 20.67 -7.64
N ILE A 34 6.83 20.90 -6.87
CA ILE A 34 7.54 22.19 -6.85
C ILE A 34 8.30 22.38 -8.18
N LEU A 35 9.05 21.37 -8.66
CA LEU A 35 9.70 21.39 -9.98
C LEU A 35 8.72 21.77 -11.10
N GLN A 36 7.56 21.09 -11.17
CA GLN A 36 6.52 21.36 -12.15
C GLN A 36 5.99 22.79 -12.04
N SER A 37 5.76 23.28 -10.82
CA SER A 37 5.24 24.64 -10.60
C SER A 37 6.23 25.75 -10.95
N GLN A 38 7.53 25.45 -10.95
CA GLN A 38 8.60 26.37 -11.38
C GLN A 38 8.89 26.31 -12.89
N GLY A 39 8.23 25.41 -13.63
CA GLY A 39 8.31 25.38 -15.10
C GLY A 39 9.04 24.18 -15.69
N ALA A 40 9.49 23.22 -14.89
CA ALA A 40 10.12 22.01 -15.40
C ALA A 40 9.09 21.02 -15.98
N GLU A 41 9.49 20.29 -17.01
CA GLU A 41 8.80 19.10 -17.52
C GLU A 41 9.29 17.87 -16.74
N VAL A 42 8.43 17.27 -15.92
CA VAL A 42 8.80 16.19 -15.01
C VAL A 42 8.30 14.85 -15.55
N VAL A 43 9.23 13.98 -15.98
CA VAL A 43 8.97 12.56 -16.23
C VAL A 43 9.03 11.83 -14.90
N HIS A 44 7.86 11.47 -14.36
CA HIS A 44 7.79 10.82 -13.06
C HIS A 44 7.68 9.30 -13.23
N LEU A 45 8.65 8.55 -12.67
CA LEU A 45 8.67 7.09 -12.74
C LEU A 45 8.01 6.43 -11.53
N GLY A 46 7.63 7.19 -10.51
CA GLY A 46 7.10 6.65 -9.26
C GLY A 46 8.18 6.00 -8.38
N HIS A 47 7.78 5.00 -7.62
CA HIS A 47 8.62 4.31 -6.64
C HIS A 47 9.22 3.00 -7.16
N ASN A 48 10.13 2.38 -6.40
CA ASN A 48 10.75 1.09 -6.73
C ASN A 48 11.35 1.06 -8.15
N ARG A 49 12.42 1.83 -8.41
CA ARG A 49 13.09 1.87 -9.72
C ARG A 49 14.56 1.47 -9.64
N SER A 50 14.94 0.49 -10.46
CA SER A 50 16.34 0.11 -10.65
C SER A 50 17.16 1.25 -11.26
N VAL A 51 18.47 1.18 -11.08
CA VAL A 51 19.38 2.14 -11.72
C VAL A 51 19.26 2.07 -13.25
N ASP A 52 19.09 0.87 -13.80
CA ASP A 52 18.94 0.66 -15.23
C ASP A 52 17.66 1.34 -15.77
N GLU A 53 16.52 1.16 -15.10
CA GLU A 53 15.27 1.83 -15.49
C GLU A 53 15.40 3.35 -15.47
N VAL A 54 16.00 3.92 -14.43
CA VAL A 54 16.18 5.38 -14.28
C VAL A 54 17.14 5.92 -15.35
N ALA A 55 18.27 5.25 -15.58
CA ALA A 55 19.24 5.65 -16.60
C ALA A 55 18.65 5.55 -18.02
N THR A 56 18.00 4.42 -18.34
CA THR A 56 17.34 4.21 -19.63
C THR A 56 16.26 5.25 -19.88
N ALA A 57 15.44 5.58 -18.86
CA ALA A 57 14.46 6.65 -18.97
C ALA A 57 15.12 8.01 -19.19
N ALA A 58 16.12 8.39 -18.38
CA ALA A 58 16.78 9.68 -18.49
C ALA A 58 17.43 9.90 -19.87
N ILE A 59 18.02 8.85 -20.44
CA ILE A 59 18.63 8.88 -21.77
C ILE A 59 17.58 9.00 -22.87
N ALA A 60 16.54 8.14 -22.85
CA ALA A 60 15.49 8.17 -23.87
C ALA A 60 14.66 9.49 -23.84
N GLU A 61 14.51 10.07 -22.65
CA GLU A 61 13.78 11.32 -22.43
C GLU A 61 14.65 12.58 -22.63
N ASP A 62 15.96 12.41 -22.82
CA ASP A 62 16.97 13.46 -23.01
C ASP A 62 16.87 14.59 -21.97
N VAL A 63 17.00 14.22 -20.68
CA VAL A 63 16.81 15.15 -19.55
C VAL A 63 18.10 15.82 -19.09
N GLN A 64 17.99 17.00 -18.49
CA GLN A 64 19.12 17.69 -17.86
C GLN A 64 19.43 17.17 -16.45
N GLY A 65 18.41 16.66 -15.74
CA GLY A 65 18.56 16.25 -14.35
C GLY A 65 17.73 15.03 -13.96
N ILE A 66 18.23 14.32 -12.95
CA ILE A 66 17.55 13.20 -12.28
C ILE A 66 17.44 13.55 -10.80
N ALA A 67 16.27 13.32 -10.19
CA ALA A 67 16.09 13.41 -8.75
C ALA A 67 15.59 12.09 -8.17
N VAL A 68 16.35 11.52 -7.21
CA VAL A 68 16.02 10.23 -6.59
C VAL A 68 15.86 10.37 -5.07
N SER A 69 14.78 9.81 -4.52
CA SER A 69 14.68 9.58 -3.07
C SER A 69 15.14 8.17 -2.68
N ALA A 70 15.92 8.05 -1.61
CA ALA A 70 16.44 6.76 -1.13
C ALA A 70 16.39 6.66 0.41
N TYR A 71 15.43 5.90 0.95
CA TYR A 71 15.18 5.74 2.38
C TYR A 71 15.46 4.33 2.91
N GLN A 72 15.72 3.35 2.04
CA GLN A 72 15.93 1.94 2.42
C GLN A 72 17.40 1.56 2.67
N GLY A 73 18.32 2.52 2.59
CA GLY A 73 19.76 2.23 2.53
C GLY A 73 20.21 1.72 1.16
N GLY A 74 21.50 1.35 1.07
CA GLY A 74 22.17 0.98 -0.18
C GLY A 74 22.31 2.15 -1.17
N HIS A 75 22.15 3.38 -0.69
CA HIS A 75 22.15 4.60 -1.50
C HIS A 75 23.54 4.91 -2.05
N VAL A 76 24.61 4.59 -1.32
CA VAL A 76 25.98 4.79 -1.81
C VAL A 76 26.20 4.00 -3.10
N GLU A 77 25.87 2.71 -3.09
CA GLU A 77 25.95 1.83 -4.24
C GLU A 77 25.01 2.26 -5.36
N TYR A 78 23.74 2.58 -5.03
CA TYR A 78 22.73 2.99 -6.01
C TYR A 78 23.15 4.25 -6.78
N PHE A 79 23.53 5.32 -6.08
CA PHE A 79 23.90 6.58 -6.73
C PHE A 79 25.23 6.48 -7.47
N SER A 80 26.22 5.76 -6.92
CA SER A 80 27.49 5.54 -7.60
C SER A 80 27.27 4.78 -8.91
N TYR A 81 26.49 3.70 -8.86
CA TYR A 81 26.16 2.92 -10.04
C TYR A 81 25.36 3.73 -11.07
N LEU A 82 24.45 4.61 -10.64
CA LEU A 82 23.71 5.48 -11.56
C LEU A 82 24.63 6.45 -12.30
N VAL A 83 25.57 7.11 -11.60
CA VAL A 83 26.51 8.03 -12.24
C VAL A 83 27.45 7.28 -13.19
N GLU A 84 27.96 6.12 -12.77
CA GLU A 84 28.81 5.25 -13.59
C GLU A 84 28.07 4.78 -14.86
N LEU A 85 26.86 4.27 -14.73
CA LEU A 85 26.06 3.77 -15.85
C LEU A 85 25.68 4.87 -16.84
N LEU A 86 25.38 6.08 -16.36
CA LEU A 86 25.14 7.24 -17.23
C LEU A 86 26.40 7.62 -18.01
N ALA A 87 27.57 7.61 -17.36
CA ALA A 87 28.84 7.89 -18.03
C ALA A 87 29.18 6.83 -19.08
N GLU A 88 29.01 5.55 -18.74
CA GLU A 88 29.21 4.41 -19.65
C GLU A 88 28.32 4.49 -20.90
N ARG A 89 27.08 4.99 -20.75
CA ARG A 89 26.12 5.16 -21.85
C ARG A 89 26.21 6.52 -22.55
N GLY A 90 27.30 7.28 -22.36
CA GLY A 90 27.52 8.57 -23.02
C GLY A 90 26.65 9.73 -22.51
N ALA A 91 25.95 9.54 -21.40
CA ALA A 91 25.02 10.49 -20.80
C ALA A 91 25.54 11.13 -19.50
N GLY A 92 26.86 11.19 -19.31
CA GLY A 92 27.50 11.78 -18.12
C GLY A 92 27.27 13.29 -17.91
N HIS A 93 26.57 13.96 -18.84
CA HIS A 93 26.16 15.35 -18.70
C HIS A 93 24.90 15.53 -17.84
N ILE A 94 24.14 14.45 -17.62
CA ILE A 94 22.91 14.47 -16.82
C ILE A 94 23.27 14.58 -15.34
N ARG A 95 22.72 15.59 -14.65
CA ARG A 95 23.01 15.83 -13.23
C ARG A 95 22.15 14.97 -12.32
N VAL A 96 22.77 14.29 -11.35
CA VAL A 96 22.06 13.44 -10.39
C VAL A 96 21.90 14.16 -9.05
N TYR A 97 20.66 14.27 -8.58
CA TYR A 97 20.27 14.84 -7.29
C TYR A 97 19.61 13.77 -6.42
N GLY A 98 19.71 13.91 -5.10
CA GLY A 98 18.99 12.98 -4.21
C GLY A 98 18.76 13.45 -2.78
N GLY A 99 18.04 12.62 -2.02
CA GLY A 99 17.77 12.82 -0.60
C GLY A 99 17.20 11.56 0.06
N GLY A 100 17.50 11.37 1.34
CA GLY A 100 17.06 10.21 2.12
C GLY A 100 16.73 10.54 3.57
N GLY A 101 16.48 11.82 3.88
CA GLY A 101 16.32 12.26 5.26
C GLY A 101 17.60 12.01 6.07
N GLY A 102 17.45 11.42 7.27
CA GLY A 102 18.58 11.07 8.14
C GLY A 102 19.31 9.78 7.77
N VAL A 103 18.85 9.05 6.74
CA VAL A 103 19.44 7.76 6.33
C VAL A 103 20.80 7.94 5.63
N ILE A 104 20.99 9.08 4.95
CA ILE A 104 22.25 9.41 4.26
C ILE A 104 23.06 10.33 5.17
N VAL A 105 24.09 9.80 5.82
CA VAL A 105 24.92 10.56 6.76
C VAL A 105 25.89 11.49 6.03
N ARG A 106 26.45 12.46 6.75
CA ARG A 106 27.29 13.53 6.18
C ARG A 106 28.49 12.98 5.39
N GLU A 107 29.17 11.98 5.93
CA GLU A 107 30.33 11.33 5.31
C GLU A 107 29.95 10.67 3.98
N GLU A 108 28.73 10.11 3.90
CA GLU A 108 28.20 9.51 2.68
C GLU A 108 27.78 10.55 1.65
N ILE A 109 27.26 11.70 2.10
CA ILE A 109 26.98 12.84 1.23
C ILE A 109 28.28 13.30 0.56
N GLU A 110 29.35 13.49 1.34
CA GLU A 110 30.66 13.89 0.83
C GLU A 110 31.25 12.83 -0.13
N LEU A 111 31.13 11.55 0.22
CA LEU A 111 31.54 10.45 -0.65
C LEU A 111 30.76 10.46 -1.98
N LEU A 112 29.44 10.62 -1.95
CA LEU A 112 28.61 10.65 -3.14
C LEU A 112 28.94 11.85 -4.05
N HIS A 113 29.20 13.03 -3.47
CA HIS A 113 29.65 14.19 -4.25
C HIS A 113 31.02 13.92 -4.89
N SER A 114 31.93 13.25 -4.19
CA SER A 114 33.24 12.86 -4.74
C SER A 114 33.13 11.87 -5.90
N ARG A 115 32.02 11.11 -5.97
CA ARG A 115 31.69 10.14 -7.04
C ARG A 115 30.86 10.73 -8.18
N GLY A 116 30.63 12.05 -8.19
CA GLY A 116 29.98 12.74 -9.31
C GLY A 116 28.47 12.99 -9.15
N VAL A 117 27.88 12.69 -7.99
CA VAL A 117 26.52 13.15 -7.67
C VAL A 117 26.53 14.67 -7.51
N ALA A 118 25.60 15.38 -8.15
CA ALA A 118 25.58 16.85 -8.17
C ALA A 118 25.27 17.44 -6.78
N ARG A 119 24.21 16.93 -6.13
CA ARG A 119 23.87 17.31 -4.76
C ARG A 119 23.01 16.24 -4.08
N ILE A 120 23.27 15.99 -2.81
CA ILE A 120 22.38 15.27 -1.89
C ILE A 120 21.92 16.28 -0.84
N PHE A 121 20.61 16.37 -0.61
CA PHE A 121 20.02 17.30 0.34
C PHE A 121 19.80 16.63 1.70
N SER A 122 20.39 17.20 2.76
CA SER A 122 20.19 16.76 4.14
C SER A 122 18.91 17.39 4.75
N PRO A 123 18.42 16.89 5.90
CA PRO A 123 17.36 17.56 6.65
C PRO A 123 17.67 19.02 7.00
N ASP A 124 18.94 19.34 7.22
CA ASP A 124 19.39 20.69 7.57
C ASP A 124 19.40 21.64 6.36
N ASP A 125 19.72 21.12 5.16
CA ASP A 125 19.51 21.86 3.90
C ASP A 125 18.03 22.23 3.74
N GLY A 126 17.12 21.30 4.05
CA GLY A 126 15.67 21.55 4.02
C GLY A 126 15.20 22.65 4.98
N GLN A 127 15.84 22.79 6.15
CA GLN A 127 15.54 23.84 7.13
C GLN A 127 16.13 25.20 6.74
N THR A 128 17.35 25.21 6.21
CA THR A 128 18.08 26.44 5.89
C THR A 128 17.63 27.06 4.56
N MET A 129 17.43 26.23 3.53
CA MET A 129 17.03 26.66 2.19
C MET A 129 15.51 26.74 2.03
N GLY A 130 14.78 25.92 2.80
CA GLY A 130 13.37 25.63 2.54
C GLY A 130 13.17 24.78 1.27
N LEU A 131 12.00 24.16 1.14
CA LEU A 131 11.67 23.33 -0.03
C LEU A 131 11.84 24.07 -1.37
N PRO A 132 11.34 25.33 -1.55
CA PRO A 132 11.54 26.06 -2.81
C PRO A 132 13.01 26.41 -3.08
N GLY A 133 13.82 26.63 -2.05
CA GLY A 133 15.24 26.96 -2.20
C GLY A 133 16.06 25.79 -2.74
N MET A 134 15.77 24.57 -2.30
CA MET A 134 16.39 23.36 -2.85
C MET A 134 16.08 23.19 -4.35
N ILE A 135 14.81 23.37 -4.73
CA ILE A 135 14.40 23.24 -6.13
C ILE A 135 14.96 24.36 -7.02
N ASN A 136 15.05 25.59 -6.50
CA ASN A 136 15.70 26.70 -7.21
C ASN A 136 17.15 26.37 -7.59
N LEU A 137 17.89 25.68 -6.71
CA LEU A 137 19.27 25.24 -7.00
C LEU A 137 19.27 24.19 -8.12
N MET A 138 18.41 23.18 -8.02
CA MET A 138 18.31 22.11 -9.02
C MET A 138 17.98 22.67 -10.41
N ILE A 139 16.97 23.52 -10.54
CA ILE A 139 16.57 24.08 -11.84
C ILE A 139 17.68 24.96 -12.41
N ARG A 140 18.29 25.83 -11.60
CA ARG A 140 19.35 26.74 -12.08
C ARG A 140 20.55 25.99 -12.63
N GLU A 141 20.92 24.89 -12.00
CA GLU A 141 22.05 24.06 -12.42
C GLU A 141 21.75 23.21 -13.66
N CYS A 142 20.48 22.86 -13.87
CA CYS A 142 19.98 22.12 -15.02
C CYS A 142 19.46 23.03 -16.15
N ASP A 143 19.51 24.36 -16.02
CA ASP A 143 19.04 25.31 -17.03
C ASP A 143 20.04 25.44 -18.19
N THR A 144 20.19 24.35 -18.95
CA THR A 144 21.06 24.24 -20.12
C THR A 144 20.25 23.93 -21.38
N ASP A 145 20.70 24.50 -22.50
CA ASP A 145 20.11 24.26 -23.81
C ASP A 145 20.65 22.95 -24.42
N LEU A 146 19.87 21.88 -24.30
CA LEU A 146 20.19 20.60 -24.93
C LEU A 146 20.00 20.63 -26.45
N ALA A 147 19.15 21.48 -27.00
CA ALA A 147 18.94 21.56 -28.44
C ALA A 147 20.16 22.14 -29.17
N ALA A 148 20.98 22.96 -28.50
CA ALA A 148 22.23 23.51 -29.04
C ALA A 148 23.37 22.48 -29.18
N VAL A 149 23.28 21.33 -28.51
CA VAL A 149 24.31 20.28 -28.62
C VAL A 149 24.06 19.46 -29.89
N PRO A 150 25.05 19.31 -30.79
CA PRO A 150 24.85 18.55 -32.02
C PRO A 150 24.62 17.06 -31.72
N PRO A 151 23.74 16.38 -32.48
CA PRO A 151 23.57 14.92 -32.39
C PRO A 151 24.86 14.21 -32.85
N ALA A 152 25.04 12.94 -32.48
CA ALA A 152 26.27 12.19 -32.76
C ALA A 152 26.56 12.08 -34.27
N SER A 153 25.70 11.38 -35.02
CA SER A 153 25.74 11.33 -36.48
C SER A 153 24.42 10.86 -37.08
N LEU A 154 24.21 11.11 -38.38
CA LEU A 154 23.06 10.57 -39.10
C LEU A 154 23.12 9.04 -39.15
N ASP A 155 24.30 8.46 -39.30
CA ASP A 155 24.48 7.00 -39.36
C ASP A 155 24.06 6.34 -38.04
N ASP A 156 24.35 6.95 -36.89
CA ASP A 156 23.92 6.46 -35.58
C ASP A 156 22.39 6.53 -35.43
N LEU A 157 21.76 7.61 -35.91
CA LEU A 157 20.30 7.71 -35.95
C LEU A 157 19.71 6.55 -36.76
N MET A 158 20.24 6.31 -37.97
CA MET A 158 19.74 5.25 -38.86
C MET A 158 20.04 3.84 -38.33
N ALA A 159 21.10 3.67 -37.53
CA ALA A 159 21.38 2.44 -36.78
C ALA A 159 20.41 2.22 -35.62
N GLY A 160 19.64 3.26 -35.26
CA GLY A 160 18.66 3.24 -34.18
C GLY A 160 19.27 3.48 -32.80
N ASP A 161 20.35 4.25 -32.73
CA ASP A 161 20.96 4.70 -31.48
C ASP A 161 19.97 5.57 -30.68
N VAL A 162 19.64 5.13 -29.47
CA VAL A 162 18.61 5.75 -28.62
C VAL A 162 19.01 7.16 -28.16
N PRO A 163 20.22 7.41 -27.61
CA PRO A 163 20.66 8.77 -27.28
C PRO A 163 20.57 9.73 -28.48
N THR A 164 20.97 9.29 -29.67
CA THR A 164 20.91 10.11 -30.88
C THR A 164 19.47 10.42 -31.29
N LEU A 165 18.59 9.41 -31.33
CA LEU A 165 17.16 9.62 -31.60
C LEU A 165 16.53 10.57 -30.59
N ALA A 166 16.83 10.40 -29.29
CA ALA A 166 16.30 11.26 -28.24
C ALA A 166 16.76 12.72 -28.41
N ARG A 167 18.03 12.97 -28.73
CA ARG A 167 18.55 14.31 -29.01
C ARG A 167 17.94 14.93 -30.26
N VAL A 168 17.76 14.15 -31.32
CA VAL A 168 17.09 14.60 -32.56
C VAL A 168 15.66 15.04 -32.27
N ILE A 169 14.90 14.28 -31.47
CA ILE A 169 13.54 14.68 -31.06
C ILE A 169 13.57 15.99 -30.25
N THR A 170 14.54 16.16 -29.33
CA THR A 170 14.72 17.41 -28.58
C THR A 170 14.95 18.61 -29.51
N GLN A 171 15.78 18.43 -30.55
CA GLN A 171 16.05 19.47 -31.55
C GLN A 171 14.86 19.76 -32.45
N LEU A 172 14.08 18.74 -32.82
CA LEU A 172 12.84 18.90 -33.58
C LEU A 172 11.82 19.74 -32.80
N GLN A 173 11.63 19.47 -31.51
CA GLN A 173 10.74 20.25 -30.64
C GLN A 173 11.21 21.70 -30.41
N ALA A 174 12.49 21.97 -30.62
CA ALA A 174 13.10 23.29 -30.49
C ALA A 174 13.29 24.00 -31.84
N GLU A 175 12.89 23.38 -32.95
CA GLU A 175 13.14 23.86 -34.32
C GLU A 175 14.63 24.17 -34.60
N ASN A 176 15.53 23.39 -34.00
CA ASN A 176 16.99 23.60 -34.05
C ASN A 176 17.76 22.38 -34.59
N LEU A 177 17.15 21.65 -35.52
CA LEU A 177 17.79 20.51 -36.18
C LEU A 177 18.84 20.98 -37.20
N PRO A 178 20.02 20.34 -37.34
CA PRO A 178 21.02 20.79 -38.31
C PRO A 178 20.54 20.72 -39.76
N ASP A 179 21.03 21.63 -40.59
CA ASP A 179 20.66 21.72 -42.02
C ASP A 179 20.84 20.38 -42.74
N GLY A 180 19.83 19.99 -43.53
CA GLY A 180 19.83 18.75 -44.32
C GLY A 180 19.41 17.48 -43.57
N TRP A 181 19.39 17.47 -42.23
CA TRP A 181 18.98 16.29 -41.46
C TRP A 181 17.53 15.91 -41.69
N LEU A 182 16.61 16.88 -41.66
CA LEU A 182 15.18 16.60 -41.86
C LEU A 182 14.91 15.95 -43.23
N SER A 183 15.61 16.41 -44.28
CA SER A 183 15.52 15.83 -45.62
C SER A 183 16.03 14.38 -45.62
N ALA A 184 17.15 14.09 -44.96
CA ALA A 184 17.72 12.75 -44.88
C ALA A 184 16.83 11.79 -44.06
N ILE A 185 16.27 12.27 -42.95
CA ILE A 185 15.30 11.53 -42.12
C ILE A 185 14.07 11.19 -42.96
N THR A 186 13.49 12.18 -43.64
CA THR A 186 12.30 12.00 -44.47
C THR A 186 12.56 11.02 -45.61
N GLU A 187 13.69 11.16 -46.31
CA GLU A 187 14.06 10.25 -47.40
C GLU A 187 14.20 8.81 -46.92
N THR A 188 14.85 8.59 -45.77
CA THR A 188 15.03 7.24 -45.22
C THR A 188 13.74 6.66 -44.66
N ALA A 189 12.95 7.45 -43.93
CA ALA A 189 11.64 7.04 -43.43
C ALA A 189 10.73 6.57 -44.58
N ASN A 190 10.73 7.27 -45.72
CA ASN A 190 9.92 6.93 -46.89
C ASN A 190 10.39 5.66 -47.65
N LYS A 191 11.58 5.11 -47.36
CA LYS A 191 12.06 3.85 -47.96
C LYS A 191 11.41 2.61 -47.35
N ARG A 192 10.77 2.74 -46.19
CA ARG A 192 10.09 1.66 -45.48
C ARG A 192 8.63 2.03 -45.26
N GLN A 193 7.74 1.05 -45.39
CA GLN A 193 6.36 1.22 -44.97
C GLN A 193 6.25 0.84 -43.49
N VAL A 194 6.16 1.84 -42.63
CA VAL A 194 6.06 1.68 -41.17
C VAL A 194 4.74 2.31 -40.72
N PRO A 195 3.79 1.52 -40.20
CA PRO A 195 2.50 2.04 -39.76
C PRO A 195 2.61 2.83 -38.45
N VAL A 196 1.73 3.81 -38.29
CA VAL A 196 1.57 4.65 -37.11
C VAL A 196 0.19 4.42 -36.49
N LEU A 197 0.16 3.94 -35.25
CA LEU A 197 -1.06 3.77 -34.47
C LEU A 197 -1.27 4.98 -33.55
N GLY A 198 -2.34 5.73 -33.76
CA GLY A 198 -2.78 6.78 -32.85
C GLY A 198 -3.73 6.25 -31.79
N ILE A 199 -3.41 6.44 -30.52
CA ILE A 199 -4.27 6.09 -29.38
C ILE A 199 -4.73 7.41 -28.75
N THR A 200 -6.04 7.66 -28.82
CA THR A 200 -6.65 8.86 -28.26
C THR A 200 -7.90 8.51 -27.45
N GLY A 201 -8.45 9.47 -26.71
CA GLY A 201 -9.53 9.19 -25.78
C GLY A 201 -9.65 10.18 -24.62
N THR A 202 -10.78 10.10 -23.94
CA THR A 202 -11.09 10.96 -22.79
C THR A 202 -10.07 10.82 -21.67
N GLY A 203 -9.80 11.89 -20.93
CA GLY A 203 -8.94 11.83 -19.74
C GLY A 203 -9.38 10.75 -18.75
N GLY A 204 -8.44 9.93 -18.28
CA GLY A 204 -8.73 8.87 -17.30
C GLY A 204 -9.40 7.60 -17.85
N SER A 205 -9.59 7.47 -19.17
CA SER A 205 -10.10 6.23 -19.79
C SER A 205 -9.13 5.04 -19.72
N GLY A 206 -7.88 5.29 -19.34
CA GLY A 206 -6.84 4.27 -19.21
C GLY A 206 -6.05 4.02 -20.49
N LYS A 207 -5.84 5.07 -21.31
CA LYS A 207 -5.04 5.03 -22.54
C LYS A 207 -3.65 4.41 -22.33
N SER A 208 -2.78 5.03 -21.52
CA SER A 208 -1.43 4.51 -21.28
C SER A 208 -1.40 3.15 -20.59
N SER A 209 -2.43 2.79 -19.82
CA SER A 209 -2.60 1.42 -19.30
C SER A 209 -2.93 0.42 -20.41
N LEU A 210 -3.80 0.79 -21.35
CA LEU A 210 -4.13 -0.05 -22.50
C LEU A 210 -2.97 -0.10 -23.50
N THR A 211 -2.24 1.00 -23.71
CA THR A 211 -1.02 1.06 -24.51
C THR A 211 0.03 0.07 -23.97
N ASP A 212 0.29 0.08 -22.66
CA ASP A 212 1.19 -0.88 -22.00
C ASP A 212 0.77 -2.33 -22.25
N GLU A 213 -0.51 -2.63 -22.06
CA GLU A 213 -1.04 -3.97 -22.27
C GLU A 213 -0.95 -4.40 -23.75
N LEU A 214 -1.24 -3.51 -24.70
CA LEU A 214 -1.13 -3.78 -26.14
C LEU A 214 0.32 -4.03 -26.56
N VAL A 215 1.26 -3.18 -26.12
CA VAL A 215 2.69 -3.37 -26.36
C VAL A 215 3.16 -4.69 -25.75
N ARG A 216 2.71 -5.04 -24.55
CA ARG A 216 2.96 -6.36 -23.94
C ARG A 216 2.46 -7.50 -24.83
N ARG A 217 1.25 -7.43 -25.43
CA ARG A 217 0.78 -8.47 -26.35
C ARG A 217 1.64 -8.53 -27.62
N PHE A 218 2.06 -7.40 -28.19
CA PHE A 218 2.99 -7.42 -29.32
C PHE A 218 4.29 -8.14 -28.97
N ARG A 219 4.89 -7.81 -27.82
CA ARG A 219 6.13 -8.43 -27.34
C ARG A 219 5.97 -9.95 -27.17
N LEU A 220 4.90 -10.39 -26.51
CA LEU A 220 4.64 -11.81 -26.25
C LEU A 220 4.27 -12.59 -27.51
N ASP A 221 3.33 -12.07 -28.32
CA ASP A 221 2.83 -12.75 -29.52
C ASP A 221 3.88 -12.87 -30.62
N GLN A 222 4.81 -11.91 -30.69
CA GLN A 222 5.82 -11.80 -31.74
C GLN A 222 7.25 -12.07 -31.23
N GLU A 223 7.40 -12.55 -30.00
CA GLU A 223 8.68 -12.93 -29.38
C GLU A 223 9.73 -11.81 -29.42
N ASP A 224 9.33 -10.58 -29.09
CA ASP A 224 10.18 -9.37 -29.08
C ASP A 224 10.89 -9.07 -30.43
N LYS A 225 10.42 -9.63 -31.56
CA LYS A 225 10.99 -9.39 -32.90
C LYS A 225 10.66 -8.02 -33.48
N LEU A 226 9.61 -7.37 -32.99
CA LEU A 226 9.17 -6.05 -33.45
C LEU A 226 9.84 -4.94 -32.65
N ARG A 227 10.44 -3.96 -33.34
CA ARG A 227 10.91 -2.72 -32.73
C ARG A 227 9.77 -1.71 -32.66
N ILE A 228 9.32 -1.37 -31.46
CA ILE A 228 8.20 -0.44 -31.25
C ILE A 228 8.72 0.88 -30.65
N ALA A 229 8.28 2.01 -31.22
CA ALA A 229 8.50 3.34 -30.65
C ALA A 229 7.16 3.88 -30.12
N VAL A 230 7.17 4.45 -28.91
CA VAL A 230 6.00 5.07 -28.27
C VAL A 230 6.29 6.53 -28.00
N LEU A 231 5.48 7.41 -28.57
CA LEU A 231 5.50 8.85 -28.34
C LEU A 231 4.24 9.23 -27.54
N ALA A 232 4.39 9.42 -26.23
CA ALA A 232 3.27 9.74 -25.35
C ALA A 232 3.21 11.23 -25.06
N VAL A 233 2.04 11.85 -25.22
CA VAL A 233 1.86 13.29 -25.13
C VAL A 233 1.01 13.66 -23.91
N ASP A 234 1.56 14.49 -23.04
CA ASP A 234 0.88 15.01 -21.85
C ASP A 234 0.71 16.55 -21.91
N PRO A 235 -0.34 17.11 -21.28
CA PRO A 235 -0.62 18.54 -21.37
C PRO A 235 0.32 19.39 -20.51
N SER A 236 0.88 20.45 -21.08
CA SER A 236 1.61 21.48 -20.33
C SER A 236 0.66 22.34 -19.48
N ARG A 237 1.08 22.75 -18.27
CA ARG A 237 0.30 23.68 -17.45
C ARG A 237 0.32 25.08 -18.05
N ARG A 238 -0.88 25.63 -18.28
CA ARG A 238 -1.07 27.04 -18.71
C ARG A 238 -0.41 28.06 -17.78
N ARG A 239 -0.29 27.74 -16.48
CA ARG A 239 0.34 28.58 -15.46
C ARG A 239 1.63 27.92 -14.99
N GLY A 240 2.76 28.61 -15.19
CA GLY A 240 4.09 28.16 -14.81
C GLY A 240 4.88 27.46 -15.92
N GLY A 241 4.23 26.98 -16.99
CA GLY A 241 4.90 26.40 -18.18
C GLY A 241 5.33 24.93 -18.05
N GLY A 242 5.45 24.40 -16.83
CA GLY A 242 5.88 23.02 -16.58
C GLY A 242 4.81 21.97 -16.91
N ALA A 243 5.21 20.71 -16.99
CA ALA A 243 4.34 19.56 -17.29
C ALA A 243 4.62 18.39 -16.34
N LEU A 244 3.59 17.60 -16.06
CA LEU A 244 3.77 16.29 -15.43
C LEU A 244 3.58 15.27 -16.55
N LEU A 245 4.67 14.66 -16.97
CA LEU A 245 4.70 13.62 -17.99
C LEU A 245 4.49 12.29 -17.28
N GLY A 246 3.22 11.92 -17.15
CA GLY A 246 2.72 10.86 -16.28
C GLY A 246 2.38 9.56 -17.02
N ASP A 247 2.50 9.48 -18.34
CA ASP A 247 2.19 8.24 -19.06
C ASP A 247 3.23 7.13 -18.82
N ARG A 248 4.53 7.48 -18.77
CA ARG A 248 5.62 6.51 -18.59
C ARG A 248 5.50 5.70 -17.29
N ILE A 249 4.91 6.27 -16.23
CA ILE A 249 4.72 5.57 -14.95
C ILE A 249 3.84 4.32 -15.08
N ARG A 250 2.97 4.26 -16.09
CA ARG A 250 2.02 3.16 -16.34
C ARG A 250 2.61 2.02 -17.15
N MET A 251 3.77 2.24 -17.79
CA MET A 251 4.36 1.35 -18.78
C MET A 251 5.29 0.32 -18.12
N ASN A 252 4.72 -0.80 -17.66
CA ASN A 252 5.48 -1.91 -17.07
C ASN A 252 6.21 -2.75 -18.13
N CYS A 253 5.81 -2.70 -19.40
CA CYS A 253 6.41 -3.48 -20.47
C CYS A 253 7.77 -2.94 -20.96
N LEU A 254 8.29 -1.84 -20.40
CA LEU A 254 9.52 -1.21 -20.89
C LEU A 254 10.80 -1.88 -20.37
N ASP A 255 10.77 -2.51 -19.20
CA ASP A 255 11.96 -3.08 -18.57
C ASP A 255 12.56 -4.21 -19.43
N GLY A 256 13.88 -4.15 -19.64
CA GLY A 256 14.64 -5.05 -20.50
C GLY A 256 14.16 -5.13 -21.96
N SER A 257 13.30 -4.21 -22.41
CA SER A 257 12.64 -4.31 -23.72
C SER A 257 13.35 -3.50 -24.81
N PRO A 258 13.19 -3.87 -26.10
CA PRO A 258 13.67 -3.07 -27.23
C PRO A 258 12.77 -1.86 -27.56
N VAL A 259 11.79 -1.54 -26.69
CA VAL A 259 10.81 -0.48 -26.92
C VAL A 259 11.43 0.89 -26.61
N PHE A 260 11.34 1.82 -27.56
CA PHE A 260 11.68 3.21 -27.32
C PHE A 260 10.45 3.95 -26.80
N PHE A 261 10.61 4.72 -25.73
CA PHE A 261 9.54 5.52 -25.15
C PHE A 261 10.03 6.94 -24.93
N ARG A 262 9.27 7.92 -25.44
CA ARG A 262 9.54 9.34 -25.28
C ARG A 262 8.26 10.07 -24.87
N SER A 263 8.36 10.84 -23.79
CA SER A 263 7.26 11.67 -23.28
C SER A 263 7.38 13.10 -23.82
N LEU A 264 6.33 13.61 -24.45
CA LEU A 264 6.29 14.95 -25.04
C LEU A 264 5.27 15.82 -24.28
N ALA A 265 5.63 17.06 -24.01
CA ALA A 265 4.68 18.05 -23.52
C ALA A 265 4.05 18.79 -24.71
N THR A 266 2.76 19.15 -24.63
CA THR A 266 2.10 19.88 -25.72
C THR A 266 2.76 21.25 -26.01
N ARG A 267 3.34 21.91 -25.00
CA ARG A 267 4.02 23.23 -25.07
C ARG A 267 3.17 24.38 -25.64
N THR A 268 1.90 24.15 -25.90
CA THR A 268 0.94 25.12 -26.44
C THR A 268 -0.21 25.37 -25.46
N THR A 269 -0.86 26.51 -25.59
CA THR A 269 -2.02 26.89 -24.75
C THR A 269 -3.34 26.32 -25.26
N SER A 270 -3.38 25.93 -26.54
CA SER A 270 -4.50 25.32 -27.26
C SER A 270 -3.95 24.33 -28.29
N GLY A 271 -4.24 23.04 -28.13
CA GLY A 271 -3.76 21.98 -29.04
C GLY A 271 -3.44 20.70 -28.27
N GLU A 272 -3.74 19.56 -28.89
CA GLU A 272 -3.51 18.22 -28.32
C GLU A 272 -2.23 17.58 -28.87
N ILE A 273 -1.69 18.15 -29.94
CA ILE A 273 -0.53 17.68 -30.67
C ILE A 273 0.67 18.59 -30.36
N PRO A 274 1.83 18.04 -29.97
CA PRO A 274 3.03 18.84 -29.71
C PRO A 274 3.66 19.29 -31.03
N ALA A 275 4.37 20.42 -31.00
CA ALA A 275 5.19 20.85 -32.13
C ALA A 275 6.25 19.79 -32.47
N GLY A 276 6.44 19.52 -33.76
CA GLY A 276 7.42 18.54 -34.25
C GLY A 276 6.98 17.07 -34.17
N LEU A 277 5.69 16.77 -33.95
CA LEU A 277 5.22 15.38 -33.82
C LEU A 277 5.46 14.57 -35.10
N ASP A 278 5.07 15.10 -36.27
CA ASP A 278 5.22 14.39 -37.55
C ASP A 278 6.70 14.12 -37.84
N GLU A 279 7.55 15.10 -37.58
CA GLU A 279 9.00 14.96 -37.74
C GLU A 279 9.59 13.95 -36.75
N ALA A 280 9.08 13.90 -35.50
CA ALA A 280 9.50 12.89 -34.52
C ALA A 280 9.07 11.48 -34.94
N VAL A 281 7.86 11.33 -35.49
CA VAL A 281 7.38 10.07 -36.09
C VAL A 281 8.30 9.65 -37.24
N LEU A 282 8.65 10.56 -38.15
CA LEU A 282 9.59 10.29 -39.23
C LEU A 282 10.98 9.90 -38.70
N ALA A 283 11.47 10.55 -37.64
CA ALA A 283 12.73 10.20 -37.00
C ALA A 283 12.70 8.77 -36.43
N CYS A 284 11.61 8.36 -35.76
CA CYS A 284 11.43 6.98 -35.31
C CYS A 284 11.40 5.99 -36.49
N LYS A 285 10.69 6.29 -37.58
CA LYS A 285 10.68 5.43 -38.79
C LYS A 285 12.08 5.28 -39.39
N ALA A 286 12.82 6.39 -39.50
CA ALA A 286 14.20 6.41 -40.00
C ALA A 286 15.17 5.63 -39.08
N ALA A 287 14.94 5.66 -37.76
CA ALA A 287 15.72 4.95 -36.75
C ALA A 287 15.49 3.43 -36.68
N GLY A 288 14.72 2.88 -37.61
CA GLY A 288 14.63 1.45 -37.81
C GLY A 288 13.43 0.78 -37.12
N TYR A 289 12.52 1.53 -36.50
CA TYR A 289 11.34 0.97 -35.82
C TYR A 289 10.29 0.44 -36.81
N ASP A 290 9.60 -0.64 -36.42
CA ASP A 290 8.61 -1.36 -37.24
C ASP A 290 7.17 -0.88 -36.99
N LEU A 291 6.93 -0.29 -35.82
CA LEU A 291 5.65 0.33 -35.43
C LEU A 291 5.94 1.59 -34.61
N VAL A 292 5.22 2.67 -34.92
CA VAL A 292 5.19 3.88 -34.07
C VAL A 292 3.81 4.00 -33.45
N ILE A 293 3.74 4.14 -32.13
CA ILE A 293 2.51 4.39 -31.38
C ILE A 293 2.56 5.83 -30.87
N VAL A 294 1.49 6.59 -31.11
CA VAL A 294 1.34 7.95 -30.60
C VAL A 294 0.16 7.97 -29.64
N GLU A 295 0.40 8.33 -28.39
CA GLU A 295 -0.66 8.53 -27.39
C GLU A 295 -0.91 10.02 -27.16
N THR A 296 -2.16 10.46 -27.27
CA THR A 296 -2.54 11.86 -27.05
C THR A 296 -2.82 12.16 -25.57
N PRO A 297 -2.86 13.44 -25.15
CA PRO A 297 -3.43 13.80 -23.87
C PRO A 297 -4.93 13.43 -23.81
N GLY A 298 -5.55 13.60 -22.63
CA GLY A 298 -7.01 13.44 -22.50
C GLY A 298 -7.76 14.47 -23.35
N ILE A 299 -8.52 14.00 -24.34
CA ILE A 299 -9.21 14.85 -25.32
C ILE A 299 -10.66 15.15 -24.92
N GLY A 300 -11.20 16.26 -25.44
CA GLY A 300 -12.62 16.61 -25.32
C GLY A 300 -13.51 15.86 -26.33
N GLN A 301 -14.80 16.21 -26.37
CA GLN A 301 -15.74 15.58 -27.31
C GLN A 301 -15.53 16.03 -28.77
N GLY A 302 -15.15 17.29 -29.00
CA GLY A 302 -14.99 17.87 -30.34
C GLY A 302 -13.54 17.86 -30.85
N ASP A 303 -12.69 17.02 -30.27
CA ASP A 303 -11.27 16.97 -30.58
C ASP A 303 -10.95 15.66 -31.31
N ALA A 304 -10.30 15.76 -32.47
CA ALA A 304 -9.88 14.63 -33.30
C ALA A 304 -8.51 14.86 -33.95
N GLY A 305 -7.68 15.73 -33.34
CA GLY A 305 -6.47 16.26 -33.97
C GLY A 305 -5.42 15.21 -34.34
N ILE A 306 -5.44 14.02 -33.74
CA ILE A 306 -4.49 12.94 -34.03
C ILE A 306 -4.68 12.28 -35.40
N VAL A 307 -5.88 12.36 -35.98
CA VAL A 307 -6.27 11.61 -37.19
C VAL A 307 -5.38 11.95 -38.37
N ASP A 308 -4.96 13.22 -38.51
CA ASP A 308 -4.13 13.68 -39.62
C ASP A 308 -2.64 13.24 -39.50
N HIS A 309 -2.26 12.65 -38.36
CA HIS A 309 -0.86 12.31 -38.04
C HIS A 309 -0.59 10.80 -37.99
N VAL A 310 -1.62 9.95 -38.19
CA VAL A 310 -1.53 8.49 -37.96
C VAL A 310 -2.17 7.69 -39.10
N ASP A 311 -1.74 6.44 -39.27
CA ASP A 311 -2.26 5.52 -40.30
C ASP A 311 -3.50 4.76 -39.83
N THR A 312 -3.64 4.59 -38.51
CA THR A 312 -4.75 3.88 -37.86
C THR A 312 -5.02 4.52 -36.50
N SER A 313 -6.29 4.67 -36.16
CA SER A 313 -6.74 5.36 -34.95
C SER A 313 -7.58 4.48 -34.02
N LEU A 314 -7.23 4.50 -32.73
CA LEU A 314 -7.93 3.83 -31.64
C LEU A 314 -8.51 4.88 -30.69
N TYR A 315 -9.84 4.90 -30.57
CA TYR A 315 -10.51 5.73 -29.56
C TYR A 315 -10.79 4.93 -28.29
N VAL A 316 -10.30 5.42 -27.15
CA VAL A 316 -10.44 4.79 -25.83
C VAL A 316 -11.38 5.61 -24.94
N MET A 317 -12.47 4.99 -24.52
CA MET A 317 -13.48 5.61 -23.66
C MET A 317 -13.86 4.70 -22.49
N THR A 318 -14.63 5.21 -21.54
CA THR A 318 -15.20 4.41 -20.44
C THR A 318 -16.71 4.19 -20.67
N PRO A 319 -17.35 3.26 -19.94
CA PRO A 319 -18.81 3.12 -19.96
C PRO A 319 -19.58 4.38 -19.53
N GLU A 320 -18.92 5.31 -18.83
CA GLU A 320 -19.54 6.52 -18.26
C GLU A 320 -19.42 7.73 -19.22
N PHE A 321 -20.22 7.76 -20.27
CA PHE A 321 -20.27 8.89 -21.24
C PHE A 321 -21.56 9.73 -21.14
N GLY A 322 -22.42 9.45 -20.16
CA GLY A 322 -23.72 10.10 -19.99
C GLY A 322 -24.82 9.45 -20.83
N ALA A 323 -25.69 10.26 -21.44
CA ALA A 323 -26.76 9.75 -22.29
C ALA A 323 -26.23 9.32 -23.66
N ALA A 324 -26.86 8.33 -24.31
CA ALA A 324 -26.50 7.88 -25.66
C ALA A 324 -26.44 9.01 -26.70
N SER A 325 -27.25 10.07 -26.54
CA SER A 325 -27.21 11.25 -27.42
C SER A 325 -25.91 12.08 -27.33
N GLN A 326 -25.05 11.83 -26.33
CA GLN A 326 -23.73 12.45 -26.26
C GLN A 326 -22.76 11.83 -27.27
N LEU A 327 -22.98 10.57 -27.68
CA LEU A 327 -22.13 9.89 -28.66
C LEU A 327 -22.18 10.58 -30.02
N GLU A 328 -23.30 11.23 -30.36
CA GLU A 328 -23.47 12.03 -31.59
C GLU A 328 -22.61 13.31 -31.60
N LYS A 329 -21.97 13.67 -30.49
CA LYS A 329 -21.12 14.86 -30.36
C LYS A 329 -19.62 14.52 -30.24
N ILE A 330 -19.28 13.23 -30.23
CA ILE A 330 -17.90 12.79 -30.11
C ILE A 330 -17.34 12.67 -31.52
N ASP A 331 -16.62 13.70 -31.97
CA ASP A 331 -16.07 13.78 -33.32
C ASP A 331 -15.16 12.58 -33.62
N MET A 332 -14.41 12.11 -32.62
CA MET A 332 -13.54 10.95 -32.79
C MET A 332 -14.27 9.65 -33.17
N LEU A 333 -15.58 9.51 -32.89
CA LEU A 333 -16.36 8.35 -33.35
C LEU A 333 -16.64 8.36 -34.85
N ASP A 334 -16.50 9.50 -35.54
CA ASP A 334 -16.58 9.57 -37.01
C ASP A 334 -15.29 9.07 -37.68
N PHE A 335 -14.15 9.22 -37.02
CA PHE A 335 -12.83 8.96 -37.59
C PHE A 335 -12.17 7.67 -37.09
N ALA A 336 -12.51 7.20 -35.89
CA ALA A 336 -11.87 6.04 -35.28
C ALA A 336 -12.02 4.77 -36.13
N ASP A 337 -10.89 4.13 -36.45
CA ASP A 337 -10.88 2.81 -37.09
C ASP A 337 -11.39 1.74 -36.13
N THR A 338 -10.96 1.84 -34.86
CA THR A 338 -11.34 0.93 -33.77
C THR A 338 -11.71 1.72 -32.50
N VAL A 339 -12.65 1.20 -31.72
CA VAL A 339 -13.03 1.78 -30.42
C VAL A 339 -12.83 0.75 -29.31
N ALA A 340 -12.19 1.18 -28.22
CA ALA A 340 -12.07 0.43 -26.98
C ALA A 340 -12.88 1.10 -25.87
N ILE A 341 -13.89 0.39 -25.36
CA ILE A 341 -14.57 0.74 -24.13
C ILE A 341 -13.81 0.06 -23.00
N ASN A 342 -12.84 0.80 -22.47
CA ASN A 342 -11.99 0.34 -21.39
C ASN A 342 -12.68 0.50 -20.04
N LYS A 343 -12.18 -0.19 -19.01
CA LYS A 343 -12.85 -0.33 -17.70
C LYS A 343 -14.19 -1.05 -17.82
N PHE A 344 -14.20 -2.13 -18.61
CA PHE A 344 -15.40 -2.91 -18.92
C PHE A 344 -16.01 -3.62 -17.70
N GLU A 345 -15.27 -3.73 -16.61
CA GLU A 345 -15.76 -4.19 -15.30
C GLU A 345 -16.80 -3.25 -14.66
N ARG A 346 -16.94 -2.01 -15.18
CA ARG A 346 -17.89 -1.04 -14.65
C ARG A 346 -19.34 -1.33 -15.07
N ARG A 347 -20.27 -0.88 -14.22
CA ARG A 347 -21.70 -1.04 -14.47
C ARG A 347 -22.12 -0.35 -15.76
N GLY A 348 -22.89 -1.05 -16.58
CA GLY A 348 -23.43 -0.52 -17.84
C GLY A 348 -22.47 -0.64 -19.04
N ALA A 349 -21.33 -1.33 -18.89
CA ALA A 349 -20.35 -1.51 -19.96
C ALA A 349 -20.92 -2.19 -21.23
N GLU A 350 -21.78 -3.19 -21.06
CA GLU A 350 -22.45 -3.84 -22.20
C GLU A 350 -23.42 -2.90 -22.94
N ASP A 351 -24.21 -2.13 -22.20
CA ASP A 351 -25.11 -1.12 -22.79
C ASP A 351 -24.29 -0.04 -23.51
N ALA A 352 -23.19 0.40 -22.89
CA ALA A 352 -22.23 1.32 -23.49
C ALA A 352 -21.68 0.79 -24.82
N ARG A 353 -21.26 -0.48 -24.88
CA ARG A 353 -20.78 -1.12 -26.11
C ARG A 353 -21.81 -1.14 -27.21
N ARG A 354 -23.04 -1.54 -26.88
CA ARG A 354 -24.13 -1.56 -27.84
C ARG A 354 -24.43 -0.17 -28.40
N ASP A 355 -24.47 0.84 -27.54
CA ASP A 355 -24.81 2.20 -27.94
C ASP A 355 -23.71 2.84 -28.81
N VAL A 356 -22.44 2.61 -28.47
CA VAL A 356 -21.27 3.03 -29.28
C VAL A 356 -21.25 2.29 -30.62
N ALA A 357 -21.47 0.98 -30.65
CA ALA A 357 -21.53 0.22 -31.90
C ALA A 357 -22.65 0.69 -32.83
N ARG A 358 -23.84 1.00 -32.28
CA ARG A 358 -24.94 1.60 -33.04
C ARG A 358 -24.59 2.99 -33.56
N GLN A 359 -23.88 3.80 -32.78
CA GLN A 359 -23.42 5.09 -33.24
C GLN A 359 -22.41 4.94 -34.38
N LEU A 360 -21.45 4.02 -34.29
CA LEU A 360 -20.50 3.73 -35.37
C LEU A 360 -21.20 3.30 -36.67
N ILE A 361 -22.24 2.48 -36.59
CA ILE A 361 -23.05 2.11 -37.77
C ILE A 361 -23.65 3.35 -38.44
N ARG A 362 -24.16 4.29 -37.64
CA ARG A 362 -24.76 5.53 -38.16
C ARG A 362 -23.69 6.42 -38.81
N ASN A 363 -22.57 6.61 -38.13
CA ASN A 363 -21.45 7.44 -38.60
C ASN A 363 -20.85 6.88 -39.91
N ARG A 364 -20.74 5.55 -40.02
CA ARG A 364 -20.22 4.87 -41.22
C ARG A 364 -21.28 4.57 -42.30
N GLU A 365 -22.54 5.00 -42.08
CA GLU A 365 -23.69 4.68 -42.93
C GLU A 365 -23.87 3.17 -43.24
N ALA A 366 -23.40 2.31 -42.35
CA ALA A 366 -23.33 0.85 -42.53
C ALA A 366 -24.63 0.15 -42.09
N PHE A 367 -25.80 0.65 -42.51
CA PHE A 367 -27.11 0.24 -41.98
C PHE A 367 -27.49 -1.25 -42.18
N GLY A 368 -26.74 -1.98 -43.01
CA GLY A 368 -26.91 -3.42 -43.21
C GLY A 368 -26.00 -4.31 -42.34
N ALA A 369 -25.09 -3.72 -41.57
CA ALA A 369 -24.19 -4.44 -40.67
C ALA A 369 -24.82 -4.66 -39.28
N ASP A 370 -24.43 -5.74 -38.60
CA ASP A 370 -24.83 -5.95 -37.21
C ASP A 370 -23.96 -5.09 -36.27
N PRO A 371 -24.53 -4.47 -35.21
CA PRO A 371 -23.73 -3.83 -34.16
C PRO A 371 -22.61 -4.72 -33.59
N GLU A 372 -22.81 -6.04 -33.55
CA GLU A 372 -21.78 -6.98 -33.08
C GLU A 372 -20.55 -7.04 -34.01
N ASP A 373 -20.72 -6.73 -35.30
CA ASP A 373 -19.65 -6.75 -36.30
C ASP A 373 -18.76 -5.51 -36.22
N MET A 374 -19.24 -4.41 -35.66
CA MET A 374 -18.47 -3.16 -35.53
C MET A 374 -17.18 -3.36 -34.70
N PRO A 375 -16.09 -2.66 -35.01
CA PRO A 375 -14.81 -2.77 -34.30
C PRO A 375 -14.85 -2.04 -32.95
N VAL A 376 -15.80 -2.44 -32.08
CA VAL A 376 -16.01 -1.92 -30.73
C VAL A 376 -15.74 -3.03 -29.73
N TYR A 377 -14.64 -2.88 -28.99
CA TYR A 377 -14.14 -3.86 -28.03
C TYR A 377 -14.38 -3.39 -26.60
N GLY A 378 -14.76 -4.32 -25.72
CA GLY A 378 -14.84 -4.09 -24.29
C GLY A 378 -13.58 -4.61 -23.60
N THR A 379 -12.76 -3.73 -23.03
CA THR A 379 -11.45 -4.10 -22.47
C THR A 379 -11.35 -3.78 -20.99
N SER A 380 -10.55 -4.57 -20.27
CA SER A 380 -10.10 -4.21 -18.91
C SER A 380 -8.58 -4.21 -18.84
N ALA A 381 -7.95 -3.05 -19.08
CA ALA A 381 -6.50 -2.93 -19.00
C ALA A 381 -5.94 -3.03 -17.56
N ALA A 382 -6.81 -2.94 -16.54
CA ALA A 382 -6.43 -3.14 -15.14
C ALA A 382 -6.24 -4.63 -14.80
N LYS A 383 -6.89 -5.51 -15.56
CA LYS A 383 -6.82 -6.94 -15.39
C LYS A 383 -5.66 -7.53 -16.19
N PHE A 384 -4.84 -8.32 -15.52
CA PHE A 384 -3.75 -9.04 -16.18
C PHE A 384 -4.32 -10.09 -17.15
N ASN A 385 -3.72 -10.18 -18.34
CA ASN A 385 -4.10 -11.15 -19.38
C ASN A 385 -5.59 -11.11 -19.76
N ASP A 386 -6.19 -9.92 -19.78
CA ASP A 386 -7.58 -9.73 -20.19
C ASP A 386 -7.83 -10.23 -21.62
N ASP A 387 -8.89 -11.02 -21.80
CA ASP A 387 -9.30 -11.58 -23.09
C ASP A 387 -9.89 -10.52 -24.01
N GLY A 388 -10.57 -9.51 -23.45
CA GLY A 388 -11.04 -8.34 -24.17
C GLY A 388 -9.89 -7.53 -24.80
N VAL A 389 -8.83 -7.25 -24.03
CA VAL A 389 -7.61 -6.61 -24.55
C VAL A 389 -6.92 -7.48 -25.59
N THR A 390 -6.89 -8.79 -25.40
CA THR A 390 -6.29 -9.73 -26.37
C THR A 390 -7.06 -9.77 -27.69
N ALA A 391 -8.40 -9.71 -27.65
CA ALA A 391 -9.22 -9.58 -28.84
C ALA A 391 -8.99 -8.26 -29.59
N LEU A 392 -8.89 -7.14 -28.85
CA LEU A 392 -8.53 -5.84 -29.42
C LEU A 392 -7.15 -5.89 -30.08
N TYR A 393 -6.17 -6.48 -29.39
CA TYR A 393 -4.81 -6.66 -29.90
C TYR A 393 -4.81 -7.45 -31.22
N GLN A 394 -5.49 -8.59 -31.29
CA GLN A 394 -5.54 -9.43 -32.48
C GLN A 394 -6.13 -8.66 -33.67
N HIS A 395 -7.18 -7.89 -33.45
CA HIS A 395 -7.75 -7.02 -34.48
C HIS A 395 -6.78 -5.93 -34.94
N LEU A 396 -6.15 -5.22 -34.01
CA LEU A 396 -5.19 -4.15 -34.33
C LEU A 396 -3.95 -4.71 -35.05
N ARG A 397 -3.44 -5.87 -34.64
CA ARG A 397 -2.32 -6.55 -35.29
C ARG A 397 -2.63 -6.82 -36.77
N ASP A 398 -3.80 -7.39 -37.04
CA ASP A 398 -4.20 -7.73 -38.40
C ASP A 398 -4.43 -6.48 -39.25
N LEU A 399 -5.08 -5.44 -38.69
CA LEU A 399 -5.27 -4.14 -39.33
C LEU A 399 -3.92 -3.46 -39.64
N LEU A 400 -2.98 -3.47 -38.71
CA LEU A 400 -1.63 -2.90 -38.92
C LEU A 400 -0.81 -3.71 -39.92
N ALA A 401 -1.01 -5.03 -40.00
CA ALA A 401 -0.38 -5.87 -41.01
C ALA A 401 -0.84 -5.51 -42.43
N GLU A 402 -2.14 -5.20 -42.61
CA GLU A 402 -2.66 -4.65 -43.87
C GLU A 402 -2.03 -3.29 -44.23
N ARG A 403 -1.60 -2.53 -43.23
CA ARG A 403 -0.89 -1.24 -43.38
C ARG A 403 0.63 -1.37 -43.53
N GLY A 404 1.17 -2.60 -43.57
CA GLY A 404 2.58 -2.87 -43.84
C GLY A 404 3.40 -3.33 -42.63
N LEU A 405 2.79 -3.58 -41.47
CA LEU A 405 3.50 -4.20 -40.34
C LEU A 405 3.86 -5.65 -40.66
N SER A 406 5.14 -6.00 -40.59
CA SER A 406 5.60 -7.37 -40.83
C SER A 406 5.44 -8.23 -39.57
N VAL A 407 4.31 -8.94 -39.45
CA VAL A 407 4.02 -9.85 -38.34
C VAL A 407 4.22 -11.32 -38.72
N SER A 408 4.54 -12.15 -37.73
CA SER A 408 4.61 -13.61 -37.83
C SER A 408 3.36 -14.27 -37.24
N ALA A 409 3.20 -15.59 -37.40
CA ALA A 409 2.11 -16.33 -36.78
C ALA A 409 2.19 -16.18 -35.25
N GLY A 410 1.13 -15.64 -34.64
CA GLY A 410 1.08 -15.33 -33.22
C GLY A 410 1.10 -16.55 -32.30
N LEU A 411 1.68 -16.39 -31.11
CA LEU A 411 1.71 -17.38 -30.03
C LEU A 411 0.51 -17.27 -29.07
N LEU A 412 -0.18 -16.13 -29.04
CA LEU A 412 -1.32 -15.93 -28.14
C LEU A 412 -2.54 -16.74 -28.61
N PRO A 413 -3.33 -17.31 -27.68
CA PRO A 413 -4.56 -18.01 -28.03
C PRO A 413 -5.53 -17.11 -28.80
N ALA A 414 -6.14 -17.64 -29.87
CA ALA A 414 -7.15 -16.91 -30.63
C ALA A 414 -8.40 -16.67 -29.75
N VAL A 415 -8.82 -15.40 -29.64
CA VAL A 415 -10.02 -15.01 -28.88
C VAL A 415 -11.12 -14.66 -29.89
N THR A 416 -12.29 -15.30 -29.74
CA THR A 416 -13.43 -15.08 -30.65
C THR A 416 -14.41 -14.01 -30.17
N GLY A 417 -14.40 -13.68 -28.87
CA GLY A 417 -15.21 -12.62 -28.28
C GLY A 417 -14.62 -11.22 -28.53
N LYS A 418 -15.44 -10.18 -28.33
CA LYS A 418 -15.02 -8.76 -28.39
C LYS A 418 -15.02 -8.06 -27.02
N VAL A 419 -15.39 -8.77 -25.96
CA VAL A 419 -15.54 -8.20 -24.61
C VAL A 419 -14.80 -9.04 -23.60
N SER A 420 -14.32 -8.39 -22.54
CA SER A 420 -13.77 -9.05 -21.35
C SER A 420 -14.85 -9.96 -20.73
N THR A 421 -14.55 -11.25 -20.55
CA THR A 421 -15.54 -12.23 -20.08
C THR A 421 -15.44 -12.55 -18.59
N ASP A 422 -14.24 -12.50 -18.01
CA ASP A 422 -13.98 -12.79 -16.60
C ASP A 422 -13.89 -11.49 -15.78
N ALA A 423 -14.90 -10.63 -15.85
CA ALA A 423 -15.00 -9.46 -14.99
C ALA A 423 -15.42 -9.88 -13.56
N SER A 424 -14.67 -10.79 -12.93
CA SER A 424 -14.94 -11.22 -11.56
C SER A 424 -14.65 -10.06 -10.62
N THR A 425 -15.71 -9.42 -10.13
CA THR A 425 -15.57 -8.32 -9.18
C THR A 425 -15.32 -8.88 -7.78
N ILE A 426 -14.20 -8.53 -7.16
CA ILE A 426 -13.83 -8.89 -5.77
C ILE A 426 -14.98 -8.62 -4.80
N ILE A 427 -15.69 -7.50 -5.01
CA ILE A 427 -16.93 -7.17 -4.31
C ILE A 427 -18.04 -7.03 -5.35
N PRO A 428 -19.15 -7.78 -5.22
CA PRO A 428 -20.24 -7.70 -6.18
C PRO A 428 -20.90 -6.31 -6.17
N PRO A 429 -21.37 -5.79 -7.33
CA PRO A 429 -21.98 -4.46 -7.43
C PRO A 429 -23.13 -4.18 -6.45
N SER A 430 -23.86 -5.22 -6.03
CA SER A 430 -24.96 -5.11 -5.06
C SER A 430 -24.51 -4.78 -3.64
N ARG A 431 -23.23 -4.98 -3.32
CA ARG A 431 -22.65 -4.74 -1.99
C ARG A 431 -21.71 -3.55 -1.93
N VAL A 432 -21.53 -2.81 -3.03
CA VAL A 432 -20.57 -1.70 -3.14
C VAL A 432 -20.76 -0.58 -2.09
N ARG A 433 -21.95 -0.44 -1.51
CA ARG A 433 -22.27 0.55 -0.47
C ARG A 433 -22.09 0.05 0.98
N TYR A 434 -21.41 -1.07 1.18
CA TYR A 434 -21.21 -1.71 2.50
C TYR A 434 -20.73 -0.76 3.62
N LEU A 435 -19.84 0.20 3.33
CA LEU A 435 -19.35 1.13 4.34
C LEU A 435 -20.44 2.12 4.81
N ALA A 436 -21.31 2.58 3.92
CA ALA A 436 -22.47 3.41 4.28
C ALA A 436 -23.48 2.60 5.10
N ASP A 437 -23.75 1.34 4.73
CA ASP A 437 -24.62 0.45 5.52
C ASP A 437 -24.07 0.27 6.95
N ILE A 438 -22.74 0.15 7.11
CA ILE A 438 -22.08 0.06 8.41
C ILE A 438 -22.20 1.38 9.17
N ALA A 439 -22.00 2.52 8.51
CA ALA A 439 -22.15 3.82 9.13
C ALA A 439 -23.57 4.04 9.67
N ASP A 440 -24.59 3.70 8.88
CA ASP A 440 -25.99 3.75 9.30
C ASP A 440 -26.24 2.79 10.48
N THR A 441 -25.69 1.57 10.45
CA THR A 441 -25.81 0.60 11.55
C THR A 441 -25.25 1.15 12.86
N VAL A 442 -24.10 1.83 12.84
CA VAL A 442 -23.51 2.41 14.05
C VAL A 442 -24.33 3.61 14.52
N ARG A 443 -24.78 4.49 13.63
CA ARG A 443 -25.66 5.63 14.00
C ARG A 443 -26.97 5.14 14.60
N ASP A 444 -27.61 4.14 14.02
CA ASP A 444 -28.83 3.50 14.54
C ASP A 444 -28.61 2.91 15.94
N TYR A 445 -27.44 2.33 16.20
CA TYR A 445 -27.08 1.84 17.52
C TYR A 445 -27.03 2.97 18.57
N HIS A 446 -26.49 4.13 18.21
CA HIS A 446 -26.45 5.31 19.08
C HIS A 446 -27.84 5.93 19.26
N ASP A 447 -28.64 6.05 18.20
CA ASP A 447 -30.01 6.58 18.27
C ASP A 447 -30.90 5.71 19.15
N LEU A 448 -30.78 4.38 19.03
CA LEU A 448 -31.48 3.45 19.92
C LEU A 448 -31.00 3.60 21.37
N THR A 449 -29.71 3.90 21.59
CA THR A 449 -29.16 4.17 22.93
C THR A 449 -29.81 5.41 23.54
N VAL A 450 -29.84 6.52 22.80
CA VAL A 450 -30.46 7.79 23.24
C VAL A 450 -31.95 7.58 23.54
N LYS A 451 -32.67 6.90 22.66
CA LYS A 451 -34.10 6.58 22.84
C LYS A 451 -34.35 5.78 24.11
N GLN A 452 -33.59 4.71 24.32
CA GLN A 452 -33.75 3.84 25.50
C GLN A 452 -33.34 4.53 26.81
N VAL A 453 -32.30 5.39 26.78
CA VAL A 453 -31.93 6.22 27.94
C VAL A 453 -33.04 7.20 28.31
N ALA A 454 -33.65 7.86 27.32
CA ALA A 454 -34.77 8.78 27.56
C ALA A 454 -36.01 8.05 28.10
N ALA A 455 -36.34 6.89 27.53
CA ALA A 455 -37.45 6.04 28.01
C ALA A 455 -37.23 5.59 29.46
N LEU A 456 -36.02 5.13 29.77
CA LEU A 456 -35.65 4.69 31.11
C LEU A 456 -35.70 5.81 32.14
N ARG A 457 -35.16 6.99 31.82
CA ARG A 457 -35.25 8.18 32.69
C ARG A 457 -36.69 8.56 32.97
N ARG A 458 -37.52 8.59 31.92
CA ARG A 458 -38.95 8.89 32.04
C ARG A 458 -39.64 7.88 32.95
N ARG A 459 -39.38 6.58 32.77
CA ARG A 459 -39.92 5.50 33.60
C ARG A 459 -39.56 5.73 35.08
N GLU A 460 -38.29 5.95 35.38
CA GLU A 460 -37.83 6.09 36.76
C GLU A 460 -38.31 7.39 37.42
N GLN A 461 -38.30 8.51 36.70
CA GLN A 461 -38.84 9.78 37.21
C GLN A 461 -40.33 9.68 37.55
N LEU A 462 -41.12 9.01 36.69
CA LEU A 462 -42.55 8.78 36.95
C LEU A 462 -42.78 7.83 38.12
N ARG A 463 -41.95 6.78 38.26
CA ARG A 463 -42.01 5.85 39.42
C ARG A 463 -41.71 6.58 40.74
N VAL A 464 -40.64 7.37 40.78
CA VAL A 464 -40.25 8.17 41.96
C VAL A 464 -41.34 9.19 42.30
N ALA A 465 -41.88 9.90 41.31
CA ALA A 465 -42.96 10.86 41.54
C ALA A 465 -44.25 10.17 42.02
N ARG A 466 -44.59 8.98 41.48
CA ARG A 466 -45.71 8.17 41.96
C ARG A 466 -45.51 7.76 43.42
N GLU A 467 -44.31 7.31 43.79
CA GLU A 467 -43.98 6.94 45.18
C GLU A 467 -44.07 8.13 46.13
N ALA A 468 -43.59 9.30 45.73
CA ALA A 468 -43.70 10.52 46.52
C ALA A 468 -45.18 10.93 46.74
N LEU A 469 -46.00 10.86 45.69
CA LEU A 469 -47.45 11.14 45.78
C LEU A 469 -48.18 10.12 46.66
N ALA A 470 -47.86 8.83 46.50
CA ALA A 470 -48.42 7.77 47.33
C ALA A 470 -48.03 7.92 48.81
N GLY A 471 -46.81 8.38 49.10
CA GLY A 471 -46.33 8.64 50.45
C GLY A 471 -47.05 9.78 51.18
N GLU A 472 -47.71 10.68 50.45
CA GLU A 472 -48.54 11.78 50.96
C GLU A 472 -50.05 11.46 50.86
N ASP A 473 -50.43 10.20 50.63
CA ASP A 473 -51.81 9.73 50.44
C ASP A 473 -52.59 10.48 49.32
N ALA A 474 -51.88 11.00 48.30
CA ALA A 474 -52.49 11.69 47.15
C ALA A 474 -53.01 10.71 46.07
N ASP A 475 -53.90 11.17 45.17
CA ASP A 475 -54.38 10.37 44.02
C ASP A 475 -53.25 10.10 43.01
N VAL A 476 -52.96 8.81 42.79
CA VAL A 476 -51.92 8.34 41.88
C VAL A 476 -52.43 7.76 40.56
N ALA A 477 -53.74 7.68 40.32
CA ALA A 477 -54.29 6.97 39.16
C ALA A 477 -53.83 7.55 37.82
N ALA A 478 -53.64 8.87 37.75
CA ALA A 478 -53.16 9.54 36.54
C ALA A 478 -51.67 9.24 36.27
N ILE A 479 -50.83 9.27 37.31
CA ILE A 479 -49.40 9.01 37.16
C ILE A 479 -49.12 7.51 36.96
N GLU A 480 -49.94 6.62 37.52
CA GLU A 480 -49.81 5.19 37.34
C GLU A 480 -50.04 4.77 35.87
N ARG A 481 -51.00 5.37 35.17
CA ARG A 481 -51.15 5.19 33.71
C ARG A 481 -49.92 5.66 32.94
N LEU A 482 -49.29 6.75 33.36
CA LEU A 482 -48.05 7.25 32.74
C LEU A 482 -46.87 6.33 33.02
N VAL A 483 -46.78 5.74 34.23
CA VAL A 483 -45.77 4.74 34.57
C VAL A 483 -45.93 3.50 33.68
N SER A 484 -47.13 2.93 33.56
CA SER A 484 -47.35 1.74 32.72
C SER A 484 -47.02 2.00 31.24
N ALA A 485 -47.33 3.20 30.72
CA ALA A 485 -46.94 3.58 29.36
C ALA A 485 -45.42 3.71 29.22
N ALA A 486 -44.74 4.34 30.18
CA ALA A 486 -43.29 4.47 30.18
C ALA A 486 -42.57 3.12 30.36
N GLU A 487 -43.19 2.16 31.06
CA GLU A 487 -42.67 0.80 31.19
C GLU A 487 -42.69 0.06 29.85
N SER A 488 -43.72 0.25 29.03
CA SER A 488 -43.78 -0.37 27.69
C SER A 488 -42.81 0.24 26.68
N ASP A 489 -42.29 1.46 26.95
CA ASP A 489 -41.32 2.14 26.10
C ASP A 489 -39.87 1.63 26.31
N VAL A 490 -39.60 0.90 27.41
CA VAL A 490 -38.28 0.34 27.73
C VAL A 490 -38.18 -1.10 27.21
N ASP A 491 -37.15 -1.36 26.41
CA ASP A 491 -36.95 -2.68 25.83
C ASP A 491 -36.53 -3.72 26.87
N SER A 492 -37.03 -4.95 26.75
CA SER A 492 -36.65 -6.06 27.65
C SER A 492 -35.14 -6.34 27.67
N ALA A 493 -34.42 -6.02 26.59
CA ALA A 493 -32.97 -6.14 26.52
C ALA A 493 -32.26 -5.10 27.42
N THR A 494 -32.82 -3.89 27.56
CA THR A 494 -32.31 -2.85 28.44
C THR A 494 -32.40 -3.29 29.91
N ASP A 495 -33.54 -3.84 30.34
CA ASP A 495 -33.69 -4.33 31.72
C ASP A 495 -32.73 -5.49 32.00
N ARG A 496 -32.60 -6.46 31.08
CA ARG A 496 -31.61 -7.55 31.22
C ARG A 496 -30.18 -7.04 31.35
N LEU A 497 -29.81 -6.01 30.59
CA LEU A 497 -28.47 -5.43 30.65
C LEU A 497 -28.20 -4.75 32.00
N LEU A 498 -29.17 -4.01 32.53
CA LEU A 498 -29.06 -3.36 33.84
C LEU A 498 -28.99 -4.37 34.98
N ASP A 499 -29.84 -5.40 34.95
CA ASP A 499 -29.83 -6.46 35.96
C ASP A 499 -28.54 -7.28 35.90
N GLY A 500 -28.09 -7.66 34.71
CA GLY A 500 -26.81 -8.36 34.53
C GLY A 500 -25.62 -7.53 35.01
N TYR A 501 -25.65 -6.20 34.84
CA TYR A 501 -24.61 -5.34 35.39
C TYR A 501 -24.59 -5.32 36.93
N ARG A 502 -25.73 -5.44 37.61
CA ARG A 502 -25.76 -5.50 39.08
C ARG A 502 -24.98 -6.70 39.60
N GLU A 503 -25.23 -7.87 39.04
CA GLU A 503 -24.52 -9.12 39.37
C GLU A 503 -23.02 -9.00 39.03
N LEU A 504 -22.72 -8.45 37.85
CA LEU A 504 -21.35 -8.23 37.42
C LEU A 504 -20.59 -7.29 38.35
N ALA A 505 -21.18 -6.14 38.70
CA ALA A 505 -20.59 -5.15 39.59
C ALA A 505 -20.33 -5.71 40.99
N GLU A 506 -21.18 -6.60 41.50
CA GLU A 506 -20.91 -7.31 42.75
C GLU A 506 -19.69 -8.23 42.65
N SER A 507 -19.56 -8.98 41.55
CA SER A 507 -18.39 -9.84 41.34
C SER A 507 -17.07 -9.05 41.27
N TYR A 508 -17.10 -7.82 40.73
CA TYR A 508 -15.93 -6.94 40.64
C TYR A 508 -15.58 -6.21 41.95
N ARG A 509 -16.42 -6.31 42.99
CA ARG A 509 -16.12 -5.77 44.34
C ARG A 509 -15.41 -6.78 45.25
N GLY A 510 -15.31 -8.04 44.84
CA GLY A 510 -14.61 -9.09 45.57
C GLY A 510 -13.08 -8.93 45.56
N GLU A 511 -12.39 -9.82 46.26
CA GLU A 511 -10.91 -9.88 46.25
C GLU A 511 -10.38 -10.52 44.95
N GLU A 512 -11.05 -11.58 44.51
CA GLU A 512 -10.71 -12.36 43.32
C GLU A 512 -11.95 -12.59 42.46
N LEU A 513 -11.77 -12.59 41.14
CA LEU A 513 -12.75 -13.14 40.20
C LEU A 513 -12.35 -14.57 39.84
N VAL A 514 -13.25 -15.52 40.07
CA VAL A 514 -13.05 -16.94 39.74
C VAL A 514 -13.88 -17.27 38.50
N VAL A 515 -13.19 -17.56 37.39
CA VAL A 515 -13.83 -17.97 36.13
C VAL A 515 -13.46 -19.43 35.86
N ARG A 516 -14.47 -20.28 35.67
CA ARG A 516 -14.28 -21.67 35.23
C ARG A 516 -14.23 -21.72 33.71
N VAL A 517 -13.07 -22.05 33.16
CA VAL A 517 -12.89 -22.28 31.72
C VAL A 517 -12.53 -23.75 31.51
N ARG A 518 -13.50 -24.52 30.99
CA ARG A 518 -13.42 -26.00 30.91
C ARG A 518 -13.13 -26.58 32.31
N ASP A 519 -12.08 -27.38 32.45
CA ASP A 519 -11.69 -28.03 33.71
C ASP A 519 -10.73 -27.19 34.58
N ARG A 520 -10.45 -25.93 34.21
CA ARG A 520 -9.52 -25.04 34.94
C ARG A 520 -10.25 -23.87 35.59
N GLU A 521 -9.96 -23.64 36.88
CA GLU A 521 -10.32 -22.41 37.58
C GLU A 521 -9.23 -21.36 37.35
N LEU A 522 -9.59 -20.25 36.69
CA LEU A 522 -8.76 -19.07 36.60
C LEU A 522 -9.17 -18.12 37.71
N ARG A 523 -8.22 -17.80 38.61
CA ARG A 523 -8.42 -16.84 39.68
C ARG A 523 -7.67 -15.57 39.33
N THR A 524 -8.37 -14.45 39.28
CA THR A 524 -7.80 -13.15 38.93
C THR A 524 -7.93 -12.22 40.11
N GLN A 525 -6.80 -11.74 40.65
CA GLN A 525 -6.79 -10.71 41.68
C GLN A 525 -7.41 -9.44 41.12
N LEU A 526 -8.31 -8.80 41.87
CA LEU A 526 -9.03 -7.59 41.44
C LEU A 526 -8.44 -6.29 41.98
N TRP A 527 -7.56 -6.38 42.96
CA TRP A 527 -6.96 -5.22 43.63
C TRP A 527 -5.43 -5.29 43.56
N ARG A 528 -4.80 -4.11 43.54
CA ARG A 528 -3.35 -3.95 43.64
C ARG A 528 -3.03 -2.90 44.68
N ASP A 529 -2.24 -3.27 45.68
CA ASP A 529 -1.87 -2.36 46.76
C ASP A 529 -0.70 -1.45 46.34
N THR A 530 -0.70 -0.21 46.84
CA THR A 530 0.42 0.74 46.69
C THR A 530 1.35 0.71 47.90
N LEU A 531 2.50 1.37 47.79
CA LEU A 531 3.41 1.56 48.93
C LEU A 531 2.81 2.41 50.07
N SER A 532 1.70 3.12 49.79
CA SER A 532 0.93 3.89 50.79
C SER A 532 -0.30 3.13 51.27
N ASP A 533 -0.34 1.81 51.08
CA ASP A 533 -1.44 0.91 51.46
C ASP A 533 -2.80 1.26 50.82
N SER A 534 -2.79 2.04 49.73
CA SER A 534 -4.00 2.32 48.96
C SER A 534 -4.33 1.12 48.08
N ARG A 535 -5.59 0.66 48.15
CA ARG A 535 -6.08 -0.44 47.32
C ARG A 535 -6.59 0.09 45.99
N ILE A 536 -5.89 -0.19 44.90
CA ILE A 536 -6.27 0.25 43.55
C ILE A 536 -7.02 -0.89 42.86
N PRO A 537 -8.28 -0.68 42.41
CA PRO A 537 -8.99 -1.69 41.65
C PRO A 537 -8.38 -1.79 40.25
N ARG A 538 -8.21 -3.02 39.76
CA ARG A 538 -7.79 -3.27 38.37
C ARG A 538 -8.81 -2.72 37.39
N VAL A 539 -10.11 -2.85 37.67
CA VAL A 539 -11.18 -2.24 36.87
C VAL A 539 -12.05 -1.40 37.80
N ALA A 540 -12.09 -0.10 37.58
CA ALA A 540 -12.91 0.83 38.34
C ALA A 540 -14.35 0.81 37.80
N LEU A 541 -15.33 0.71 38.70
CA LEU A 541 -16.75 0.70 38.35
C LEU A 541 -17.33 2.12 38.35
N PRO A 542 -18.26 2.46 37.42
CA PRO A 542 -18.98 3.73 37.46
C PRO A 542 -19.83 3.86 38.73
N ARG A 543 -20.02 5.10 39.18
CA ARG A 543 -20.79 5.46 40.38
C ARG A 543 -22.11 6.17 40.06
N TYR A 544 -22.67 5.90 38.88
CA TYR A 544 -23.91 6.52 38.43
C TYR A 544 -25.10 6.05 39.29
N THR A 545 -25.91 7.01 39.72
CA THR A 545 -27.18 6.75 40.43
C THR A 545 -28.39 6.85 39.51
N ASP A 546 -28.27 7.58 38.40
CA ASP A 546 -29.27 7.61 37.32
C ASP A 546 -29.16 6.33 36.47
N PRO A 547 -30.20 5.49 36.38
CA PRO A 547 -30.21 4.31 35.51
C PRO A 547 -30.05 4.67 34.04
N GLY A 548 -30.46 5.87 33.62
CA GLY A 548 -30.24 6.38 32.27
C GLY A 548 -28.75 6.54 31.95
N GLU A 549 -27.99 7.22 32.82
CA GLU A 549 -26.53 7.33 32.68
C GLU A 549 -25.84 5.96 32.73
N LEU A 550 -26.29 5.08 33.62
CA LEU A 550 -25.74 3.72 33.67
C LEU A 550 -25.98 2.96 32.35
N LEU A 551 -27.20 3.02 31.78
CA LEU A 551 -27.49 2.40 30.50
C LEU A 551 -26.63 2.99 29.37
N SER A 552 -26.48 4.31 29.35
CA SER A 552 -25.60 5.01 28.40
C SER A 552 -24.18 4.46 28.46
N PHE A 553 -23.61 4.35 29.66
CA PHE A 553 -22.29 3.75 29.88
C PHE A 553 -22.21 2.30 29.39
N LEU A 554 -23.17 1.44 29.78
CA LEU A 554 -23.16 0.01 29.44
C LEU A 554 -23.29 -0.25 27.94
N ARG A 555 -24.01 0.61 27.22
CA ARG A 555 -24.14 0.48 25.76
C ARG A 555 -22.98 1.11 25.02
N ARG A 556 -22.41 2.21 25.50
CA ARG A 556 -21.41 2.96 24.74
C ARG A 556 -19.99 2.51 25.00
N GLU A 557 -19.70 2.06 26.22
CA GLU A 557 -18.32 1.79 26.62
C GLU A 557 -18.12 0.51 27.43
N ASN A 558 -19.08 0.16 28.30
CA ASN A 558 -19.12 -1.00 29.18
C ASN A 558 -17.80 -1.29 29.95
N LEU A 559 -17.74 -2.37 30.73
CA LEU A 559 -16.47 -2.82 31.31
C LEU A 559 -15.61 -3.52 30.24
N PRO A 560 -14.27 -3.54 30.38
CA PRO A 560 -13.42 -4.35 29.50
C PRO A 560 -13.91 -5.80 29.43
N GLY A 561 -13.89 -6.38 28.22
CA GLY A 561 -14.35 -7.75 27.97
C GLY A 561 -15.85 -7.90 27.71
N TYR A 562 -16.63 -6.82 27.72
CA TYR A 562 -18.08 -6.83 27.46
C TYR A 562 -18.43 -5.92 26.29
N PHE A 563 -19.44 -6.31 25.50
CA PHE A 563 -19.90 -5.53 24.35
C PHE A 563 -20.24 -4.07 24.73
N PRO A 564 -19.85 -3.05 23.95
CA PRO A 564 -19.18 -3.11 22.62
C PRO A 564 -17.64 -3.14 22.68
N PHE A 565 -17.06 -3.62 23.78
CA PHE A 565 -15.61 -3.83 23.97
C PHE A 565 -14.76 -2.56 23.85
N THR A 566 -15.37 -1.38 23.99
CA THR A 566 -14.71 -0.07 23.86
C THR A 566 -13.50 0.04 24.78
N ALA A 567 -13.63 -0.42 26.03
CA ALA A 567 -12.54 -0.40 27.01
C ALA A 567 -11.55 -1.58 26.89
N GLY A 568 -11.71 -2.47 25.92
CA GLY A 568 -10.84 -3.63 25.69
C GLY A 568 -11.62 -4.92 25.48
N VAL A 569 -11.05 -5.85 24.71
CA VAL A 569 -11.70 -7.11 24.31
C VAL A 569 -11.61 -8.24 25.35
N PHE A 570 -10.79 -8.06 26.39
CA PHE A 570 -10.62 -9.01 27.48
C PHE A 570 -11.01 -8.36 28.81
N PRO A 571 -11.57 -9.13 29.76
CA PRO A 571 -11.91 -8.61 31.08
C PRO A 571 -10.73 -8.02 31.85
N PHE A 572 -9.54 -8.59 31.67
CA PHE A 572 -8.29 -8.16 32.28
C PHE A 572 -7.12 -8.37 31.33
N LYS A 573 -6.05 -7.60 31.52
CA LYS A 573 -4.75 -7.80 30.88
C LYS A 573 -4.15 -9.14 31.32
N ARG A 574 -3.41 -9.80 30.41
CA ARG A 574 -2.74 -11.07 30.69
C ARG A 574 -1.63 -10.89 31.73
N GLU A 575 -1.55 -11.82 32.67
CA GLU A 575 -0.42 -11.91 33.60
C GLU A 575 0.68 -12.77 32.98
N GLY A 576 1.94 -12.32 33.05
CA GLY A 576 3.11 -13.07 32.54
C GLY A 576 3.36 -12.99 31.02
N GLU A 577 2.44 -12.41 30.25
CA GLU A 577 2.61 -12.17 28.80
C GLU A 577 2.43 -10.68 28.51
N ASP A 578 3.47 -9.89 28.80
CA ASP A 578 3.48 -8.45 28.52
C ASP A 578 3.25 -8.21 27.00
N PRO A 579 2.55 -7.12 26.60
CA PRO A 579 2.21 -6.86 25.20
C PRO A 579 3.42 -6.54 24.32
N ALA A 580 4.61 -6.43 24.94
CA ALA A 580 5.87 -6.12 24.29
C ALA A 580 6.15 -7.09 23.14
N ARG A 581 6.36 -6.50 21.96
CA ARG A 581 6.78 -7.20 20.75
C ARG A 581 7.78 -6.31 20.02
N MET A 582 9.05 -6.69 20.07
CA MET A 582 10.12 -5.89 19.48
C MET A 582 10.38 -6.33 18.04
N PHE A 583 10.42 -5.32 17.17
CA PHE A 583 10.81 -5.44 15.77
C PHE A 583 12.31 -5.72 15.68
N ALA A 584 12.70 -6.75 14.94
CA ALA A 584 14.09 -7.08 14.68
C ALA A 584 14.25 -7.70 13.29
N GLY A 585 15.35 -7.35 12.64
CA GLY A 585 15.73 -7.86 11.34
C GLY A 585 16.94 -7.09 10.85
N GLU A 586 18.06 -7.77 10.67
CA GLU A 586 19.31 -7.15 10.23
C GLU A 586 20.28 -8.21 9.70
N GLY A 587 20.85 -8.00 8.51
CA GLY A 587 21.82 -8.90 7.90
C GLY A 587 21.19 -10.22 7.45
N ASP A 588 21.91 -11.30 7.70
CA ASP A 588 21.46 -12.65 7.38
C ASP A 588 20.51 -13.23 8.45
N ALA A 589 19.95 -14.41 8.15
CA ALA A 589 19.09 -15.15 9.08
C ALA A 589 19.78 -15.45 10.42
N PHE A 590 21.10 -15.67 10.42
CA PHE A 590 21.87 -16.03 11.62
C PHE A 590 21.99 -14.86 12.60
N ARG A 591 22.32 -13.65 12.12
CA ARG A 591 22.42 -12.45 12.95
C ARG A 591 21.08 -12.09 13.55
N THR A 592 20.02 -12.16 12.76
CA THR A 592 18.66 -11.89 13.24
C THR A 592 18.20 -12.92 14.28
N ASN A 593 18.50 -14.21 14.07
CA ASN A 593 18.23 -15.25 15.07
C ASN A 593 18.94 -14.97 16.41
N ARG A 594 20.23 -14.58 16.38
CA ARG A 594 20.97 -14.16 17.59
C ARG A 594 20.28 -12.99 18.30
N ARG A 595 19.79 -12.00 17.55
CA ARG A 595 19.04 -10.86 18.09
C ARG A 595 17.72 -11.30 18.72
N PHE A 596 16.96 -12.20 18.10
CA PHE A 596 15.73 -12.75 18.71
C PHE A 596 16.02 -13.47 20.02
N LYS A 597 17.08 -14.29 20.07
CA LYS A 597 17.50 -15.00 21.29
C LYS A 597 17.88 -14.02 22.40
N TYR A 598 18.58 -12.93 22.06
CA TYR A 598 18.90 -11.85 22.99
C TYR A 598 17.65 -11.12 23.53
N LEU A 599 16.80 -10.63 22.64
CA LEU A 599 15.62 -9.83 23.01
C LEU A 599 14.58 -10.61 23.82
N SER A 600 14.55 -11.92 23.66
CA SER A 600 13.58 -12.79 24.32
C SER A 600 14.16 -13.61 25.47
N ALA A 601 15.45 -13.44 25.82
CA ALA A 601 16.16 -14.29 26.79
C ALA A 601 15.42 -14.41 28.13
N ASP A 602 14.99 -13.27 28.69
CA ASP A 602 14.39 -13.18 30.02
C ASP A 602 12.86 -13.35 30.04
N SER A 603 12.23 -13.57 28.89
CA SER A 603 10.77 -13.72 28.77
C SER A 603 10.36 -15.18 28.63
N GLU A 604 9.42 -15.65 29.44
CA GLU A 604 8.81 -16.99 29.28
C GLU A 604 7.98 -17.08 27.98
N ALA A 605 7.33 -16.00 27.57
CA ALA A 605 6.60 -15.89 26.32
C ALA A 605 7.49 -15.31 25.21
N LYS A 606 7.68 -16.06 24.12
CA LYS A 606 8.53 -15.66 22.99
C LYS A 606 7.66 -14.97 21.92
N ARG A 607 7.65 -13.63 21.92
CA ARG A 607 6.85 -12.81 20.99
C ARG A 607 7.77 -12.08 20.00
N LEU A 608 8.04 -12.73 18.87
CA LEU A 608 9.01 -12.25 17.87
C LEU A 608 8.32 -11.35 16.84
N SER A 609 9.03 -10.34 16.31
CA SER A 609 8.56 -9.56 15.17
C SER A 609 9.67 -9.34 14.17
N THR A 610 9.46 -9.83 12.96
CA THR A 610 10.47 -9.91 11.91
C THR A 610 10.31 -8.76 10.93
N ALA A 611 11.42 -8.06 10.68
CA ALA A 611 11.60 -7.05 9.65
C ALA A 611 12.44 -7.62 8.51
N PHE A 612 11.94 -7.64 7.28
CA PHE A 612 12.69 -8.14 6.13
C PHE A 612 13.43 -7.03 5.41
N ASP A 613 14.56 -7.34 4.78
CA ASP A 613 15.28 -6.39 3.94
C ASP A 613 14.43 -6.01 2.72
N SER A 614 14.76 -4.88 2.11
CA SER A 614 14.00 -4.38 0.95
C SER A 614 13.99 -5.36 -0.23
N VAL A 615 15.05 -6.16 -0.41
CA VAL A 615 15.12 -7.20 -1.44
C VAL A 615 14.03 -8.26 -1.25
N THR A 616 13.92 -8.79 -0.02
CA THR A 616 12.88 -9.76 0.37
C THR A 616 11.48 -9.14 0.34
N LEU A 617 11.33 -7.88 0.79
CA LEU A 617 10.03 -7.17 0.79
C LEU A 617 9.40 -7.07 -0.60
N TYR A 618 10.24 -7.02 -1.65
CA TYR A 618 9.82 -6.95 -3.04
C TYR A 618 9.86 -8.31 -3.76
N GLY A 619 10.11 -9.41 -3.03
CA GLY A 619 10.04 -10.76 -3.60
C GLY A 619 11.20 -11.10 -4.51
N HIS A 620 12.34 -10.42 -4.40
CA HIS A 620 13.54 -10.71 -5.19
C HIS A 620 14.53 -11.56 -4.40
N ASP A 621 15.36 -12.29 -5.14
CA ASP A 621 16.54 -12.95 -4.59
C ASP A 621 17.72 -11.97 -4.51
N PRO A 622 18.66 -12.14 -3.56
CA PRO A 622 19.90 -11.37 -3.51
C PRO A 622 20.71 -11.56 -4.81
N ALA A 623 21.34 -10.48 -5.29
CA ALA A 623 22.11 -10.48 -6.53
C ALA A 623 23.32 -9.55 -6.45
N THR A 624 24.29 -9.73 -7.36
CA THR A 624 25.54 -8.96 -7.42
C THR A 624 25.39 -7.58 -8.07
N ARG A 625 24.25 -7.28 -8.70
CA ARG A 625 23.99 -5.96 -9.28
C ARG A 625 24.03 -4.90 -8.16
N PRO A 626 24.80 -3.79 -8.29
CA PRO A 626 25.08 -2.90 -7.16
C PRO A 626 23.83 -2.34 -6.45
N ASP A 627 22.78 -2.03 -7.21
CA ASP A 627 21.52 -1.51 -6.67
C ASP A 627 20.69 -2.53 -5.88
N ILE A 628 20.93 -3.83 -6.08
CA ILE A 628 20.41 -4.93 -5.25
C ILE A 628 21.39 -5.24 -4.12
N TYR A 629 22.68 -5.41 -4.44
CA TYR A 629 23.73 -5.84 -3.51
C TYR A 629 23.90 -4.88 -2.32
N GLY A 630 23.79 -3.56 -2.54
CA GLY A 630 23.81 -2.56 -1.48
C GLY A 630 22.67 -2.72 -0.46
N LYS A 631 21.58 -3.37 -0.86
CA LYS A 631 20.33 -3.50 -0.08
C LYS A 631 20.17 -4.85 0.61
N VAL A 632 20.94 -5.87 0.23
CA VAL A 632 20.90 -7.21 0.85
C VAL A 632 21.25 -7.12 2.33
N GLY A 633 20.32 -7.53 3.20
CA GLY A 633 20.46 -7.51 4.66
C GLY A 633 20.49 -6.10 5.28
N THR A 634 20.22 -5.05 4.51
CA THR A 634 20.14 -3.67 4.99
C THR A 634 18.69 -3.36 5.40
N SER A 635 18.51 -2.71 6.55
CA SER A 635 17.18 -2.32 7.09
C SER A 635 16.24 -3.50 7.40
N GLY A 636 16.76 -4.73 7.40
CA GLY A 636 15.98 -5.94 7.62
C GLY A 636 16.79 -7.22 7.41
N VAL A 637 16.18 -8.37 7.68
CA VAL A 637 16.79 -9.68 7.42
C VAL A 637 16.59 -10.13 5.97
N SER A 638 17.64 -10.66 5.34
CA SER A 638 17.56 -11.23 3.98
C SER A 638 17.11 -12.69 4.03
N ILE A 639 15.96 -13.01 3.41
CA ILE A 639 15.39 -14.36 3.37
C ILE A 639 14.97 -14.67 1.93
N ALA A 640 15.70 -15.56 1.27
CA ALA A 640 15.44 -15.93 -0.12
C ALA A 640 14.91 -17.37 -0.26
N THR A 641 15.15 -18.22 0.73
CA THR A 641 14.82 -19.65 0.67
C THR A 641 14.16 -20.16 1.95
N LEU A 642 13.51 -21.33 1.88
CA LEU A 642 13.02 -22.05 3.06
C LEU A 642 14.15 -22.33 4.07
N GLU A 643 15.37 -22.60 3.60
CA GLU A 643 16.51 -22.88 4.47
C GLU A 643 16.96 -21.65 5.27
N ASP A 644 16.81 -20.44 4.72
CA ASP A 644 17.03 -19.20 5.48
C ASP A 644 15.96 -19.02 6.56
N MET A 645 14.69 -19.32 6.23
CA MET A 645 13.58 -19.25 7.16
C MET A 645 13.75 -20.21 8.36
N LYS A 646 14.24 -21.43 8.10
CA LYS A 646 14.58 -22.40 9.15
C LYS A 646 15.65 -21.85 10.09
N VAL A 647 16.73 -21.31 9.54
CA VAL A 647 17.81 -20.69 10.34
C VAL A 647 17.28 -19.51 11.17
N LEU A 648 16.42 -18.67 10.58
CA LEU A 648 15.88 -17.49 11.25
C LEU A 648 15.17 -17.83 12.57
N TYR A 649 14.42 -18.93 12.60
CA TYR A 649 13.64 -19.36 13.77
C TYR A 649 14.22 -20.57 14.51
N ASP A 650 15.46 -20.95 14.21
CA ASP A 650 16.15 -22.02 14.95
C ASP A 650 16.17 -21.75 16.47
N GLY A 651 15.87 -22.79 17.24
CA GLY A 651 15.78 -22.74 18.71
C GLY A 651 14.47 -22.17 19.26
N PHE A 652 13.51 -21.79 18.41
CA PHE A 652 12.17 -21.38 18.84
C PHE A 652 11.14 -22.42 18.39
N ASP A 653 10.43 -23.05 19.33
CA ASP A 653 9.30 -23.93 19.00
C ASP A 653 8.11 -23.09 18.50
N LEU A 654 7.87 -23.13 17.19
CA LEU A 654 6.81 -22.36 16.52
C LEU A 654 5.40 -22.88 16.82
N THR A 655 5.29 -24.09 17.36
CA THR A 655 4.02 -24.73 17.74
C THR A 655 3.74 -24.62 19.24
N ALA A 656 4.68 -24.07 20.01
CA ALA A 656 4.48 -23.87 21.45
C ALA A 656 3.39 -22.84 21.73
N PRO A 657 2.53 -23.07 22.75
CA PRO A 657 1.47 -22.15 23.10
C PRO A 657 2.00 -20.82 23.68
N THR A 658 3.28 -20.68 23.97
CA THR A 658 3.92 -19.45 24.48
C THR A 658 4.81 -18.75 23.45
N THR A 659 4.91 -19.29 22.23
CA THR A 659 5.64 -18.66 21.12
C THR A 659 4.65 -18.06 20.14
N SER A 660 4.92 -16.86 19.63
CA SER A 660 4.18 -16.29 18.50
C SER A 660 5.05 -15.38 17.65
N VAL A 661 5.04 -15.60 16.34
CA VAL A 661 5.87 -14.86 15.39
C VAL A 661 5.01 -13.92 14.55
N SER A 662 5.40 -12.65 14.48
CA SER A 662 4.80 -11.66 13.57
C SER A 662 5.79 -11.38 12.44
N MET A 663 5.35 -11.45 11.19
CA MET A 663 6.18 -11.21 10.01
C MET A 663 5.61 -10.06 9.19
N THR A 664 6.39 -8.99 9.05
CA THR A 664 5.97 -7.77 8.34
C THR A 664 6.34 -7.87 6.88
N ILE A 665 5.49 -8.54 6.11
CA ILE A 665 5.66 -8.77 4.68
C ILE A 665 4.32 -8.56 3.97
N ASN A 666 4.33 -8.02 2.76
CA ASN A 666 3.11 -7.69 2.00
C ASN A 666 3.11 -8.35 0.61
N GLY A 667 3.79 -7.77 -0.38
CA GLY A 667 3.81 -8.26 -1.77
C GLY A 667 4.02 -9.79 -1.89
N PRO A 668 5.13 -10.34 -1.40
CA PRO A 668 5.40 -11.77 -1.44
C PRO A 668 4.98 -12.49 -0.13
N ALA A 669 4.02 -11.94 0.62
CA ALA A 669 3.54 -12.54 1.86
C ALA A 669 3.08 -14.01 1.71
N PRO A 670 2.40 -14.43 0.62
CA PRO A 670 2.05 -15.84 0.43
C PRO A 670 3.30 -16.74 0.45
N THR A 671 4.36 -16.36 -0.24
CA THR A 671 5.60 -17.17 -0.33
C THR A 671 6.31 -17.25 1.02
N ILE A 672 6.45 -16.12 1.71
CA ILE A 672 7.07 -16.08 3.04
C ILE A 672 6.24 -16.85 4.07
N LEU A 673 4.90 -16.78 3.99
CA LEU A 673 4.01 -17.59 4.83
C LEU A 673 4.20 -19.09 4.55
N ALA A 674 4.33 -19.48 3.28
CA ALA A 674 4.58 -20.86 2.90
C ALA A 674 5.94 -21.36 3.42
N PHE A 675 6.99 -20.54 3.37
CA PHE A 675 8.26 -20.87 4.03
C PHE A 675 8.08 -21.07 5.54
N PHE A 676 7.39 -20.15 6.22
CA PHE A 676 7.19 -20.23 7.66
C PHE A 676 6.37 -21.46 8.10
N LEU A 677 5.27 -21.77 7.40
CA LEU A 677 4.45 -22.93 7.72
C LEU A 677 5.23 -24.23 7.47
N ASN A 678 6.02 -24.31 6.38
CA ASN A 678 6.92 -25.44 6.16
C ASN A 678 7.98 -25.54 7.25
N THR A 679 8.56 -24.43 7.73
CA THR A 679 9.47 -24.45 8.88
C THR A 679 8.81 -25.02 10.14
N ALA A 680 7.56 -24.63 10.45
CA ALA A 680 6.83 -25.16 11.61
C ALA A 680 6.51 -26.66 11.48
N ILE A 681 6.20 -27.13 10.27
CA ILE A 681 5.98 -28.55 9.97
C ILE A 681 7.31 -29.33 10.12
N ASP A 682 8.38 -28.84 9.51
CA ASP A 682 9.69 -29.49 9.53
C ASP A 682 10.22 -29.60 10.97
N GLN A 683 10.01 -28.59 11.83
CA GLN A 683 10.35 -28.69 13.27
C GLN A 683 9.66 -29.85 14.00
N ARG A 684 8.43 -30.24 13.60
CA ARG A 684 7.73 -31.40 14.18
C ARG A 684 8.20 -32.72 13.61
N VAL A 685 8.54 -32.75 12.33
CA VAL A 685 9.16 -33.92 11.69
C VAL A 685 10.54 -34.19 12.30
N GLU A 686 11.38 -33.15 12.44
CA GLU A 686 12.69 -33.25 13.08
C GLU A 686 12.60 -33.71 14.53
N ALA A 687 11.63 -33.19 15.29
CA ALA A 687 11.37 -33.65 16.66
C ALA A 687 10.97 -35.12 16.71
N PHE A 688 10.11 -35.57 15.77
CA PHE A 688 9.72 -36.97 15.65
C PHE A 688 10.93 -37.87 15.35
N VAL A 689 11.78 -37.48 14.39
CA VAL A 689 12.99 -38.23 14.03
C VAL A 689 13.95 -38.30 15.22
N ALA A 690 14.14 -37.20 15.96
CA ALA A 690 14.98 -37.17 17.15
C ALA A 690 14.45 -38.07 18.28
N GLU A 691 13.13 -38.12 18.48
CA GLU A 691 12.49 -38.94 19.51
C GLU A 691 12.44 -40.43 19.15
N HIS A 692 12.16 -40.76 17.88
CA HIS A 692 11.88 -42.14 17.43
C HIS A 692 13.05 -42.80 16.68
N GLY A 693 14.05 -42.04 16.25
CA GLY A 693 15.23 -42.54 15.52
C GLY A 693 14.94 -43.04 14.11
N ARG A 694 13.83 -42.63 13.49
CA ARG A 694 13.41 -42.99 12.13
C ARG A 694 12.58 -41.89 11.48
N GLU A 695 12.49 -41.94 10.15
CA GLU A 695 11.54 -41.11 9.39
C GLU A 695 10.08 -41.49 9.71
N PRO A 696 9.15 -40.51 9.71
CA PRO A 696 7.72 -40.79 9.80
C PRO A 696 7.24 -41.48 8.52
N SER A 697 6.26 -42.38 8.67
CA SER A 697 5.48 -42.87 7.53
C SER A 697 4.64 -41.74 6.91
N ALA A 698 4.07 -41.96 5.72
CA ALA A 698 3.24 -40.95 5.06
C ALA A 698 2.02 -40.52 5.90
N GLU A 699 1.41 -41.46 6.64
CA GLU A 699 0.28 -41.18 7.53
C GLU A 699 0.72 -40.36 8.75
N GLU A 700 1.81 -40.77 9.42
CA GLU A 700 2.38 -40.02 10.55
C GLU A 700 2.82 -38.60 10.13
N HIS A 701 3.40 -38.46 8.94
CA HIS A 701 3.79 -37.15 8.41
C HIS A 701 2.57 -36.25 8.18
N ALA A 702 1.48 -36.80 7.64
CA ALA A 702 0.23 -36.06 7.47
C ALA A 702 -0.36 -35.61 8.81
N GLU A 703 -0.32 -36.48 9.83
CA GLU A 703 -0.77 -36.13 11.19
C GLU A 703 0.10 -35.02 11.83
N LEU A 704 1.43 -35.13 11.73
CA LEU A 704 2.36 -34.12 12.23
C LEU A 704 2.13 -32.77 11.55
N ARG A 705 1.93 -32.77 10.23
CA ARG A 705 1.61 -31.57 9.45
C ARG A 705 0.32 -30.91 9.93
N GLU A 706 -0.78 -31.67 10.00
CA GLU A 706 -2.08 -31.17 10.47
C GLU A 706 -2.00 -30.62 11.90
N TRP A 707 -1.27 -31.31 12.77
CA TRP A 707 -1.07 -30.87 14.14
C TRP A 707 -0.28 -29.56 14.20
N ALA A 708 0.81 -29.43 13.43
CA ALA A 708 1.60 -28.20 13.37
C ALA A 708 0.75 -27.02 12.90
N LEU A 709 -0.01 -27.19 11.82
CA LEU A 709 -0.88 -26.15 11.24
C LEU A 709 -1.98 -25.69 12.21
N ARG A 710 -2.54 -26.58 13.03
CA ARG A 710 -3.58 -26.22 14.02
C ARG A 710 -3.03 -25.51 15.24
N ASN A 711 -1.75 -25.71 15.57
CA ASN A 711 -1.13 -25.19 16.79
C ASN A 711 -0.19 -24.00 16.55
N VAL A 712 0.29 -23.80 15.32
CA VAL A 712 1.17 -22.68 14.97
C VAL A 712 0.52 -21.33 15.31
N ARG A 713 1.30 -20.45 15.95
CA ARG A 713 0.82 -19.14 16.40
C ARG A 713 1.61 -18.02 15.74
N GLY A 714 0.92 -17.07 15.14
CA GLY A 714 1.60 -15.94 14.54
C GLY A 714 0.71 -15.00 13.75
N THR A 715 1.34 -14.11 13.01
CA THR A 715 0.69 -13.10 12.19
C THR A 715 1.56 -12.86 10.96
N VAL A 716 0.95 -12.87 9.79
CA VAL A 716 1.53 -12.28 8.59
C VAL A 716 0.79 -10.95 8.34
N GLN A 717 1.53 -9.91 7.93
CA GLN A 717 0.90 -8.60 7.71
C GLN A 717 -0.03 -8.60 6.50
N ALA A 718 0.49 -8.86 5.30
CA ALA A 718 -0.24 -9.22 4.09
C ALA A 718 -1.46 -8.33 3.74
N ASP A 719 -1.47 -7.06 4.16
CA ASP A 719 -2.55 -6.14 3.84
C ASP A 719 -2.21 -5.40 2.54
N ILE A 720 -2.78 -5.86 1.44
CA ILE A 720 -2.55 -5.36 0.08
C ILE A 720 -3.22 -4.00 -0.16
N LEU A 721 -4.35 -3.74 0.48
CA LEU A 721 -5.11 -2.49 0.28
C LEU A 721 -4.32 -1.28 0.76
N LYS A 722 -3.61 -1.37 1.88
CA LYS A 722 -2.72 -0.28 2.34
C LYS A 722 -1.48 -0.09 1.44
N GLU A 723 -1.10 -1.09 0.64
CA GLU A 723 0.07 -0.99 -0.23
C GLU A 723 -0.16 0.01 -1.36
N ASP A 724 -1.32 -0.05 -2.02
CA ASP A 724 -1.70 0.94 -3.02
C ASP A 724 -2.02 2.32 -2.38
N GLN A 725 -2.50 2.34 -1.14
CA GLN A 725 -2.89 3.59 -0.48
C GLN A 725 -1.70 4.37 0.11
N GLY A 726 -0.70 3.70 0.71
CA GLY A 726 0.33 4.39 1.50
C GLY A 726 1.74 3.77 1.53
N GLN A 727 1.90 2.44 1.54
CA GLN A 727 3.23 1.83 1.73
C GLN A 727 4.00 1.55 0.43
N ASN A 728 3.30 1.34 -0.69
CA ASN A 728 3.88 1.16 -2.01
C ASN A 728 4.80 -0.07 -2.18
N THR A 729 4.58 -1.19 -1.44
CA THR A 729 5.32 -2.45 -1.62
C THR A 729 4.51 -3.54 -2.36
N CYS A 730 3.47 -3.13 -3.10
CA CYS A 730 2.74 -4.04 -3.97
C CYS A 730 3.59 -4.41 -5.19
N ILE A 731 3.78 -5.71 -5.44
CA ILE A 731 4.56 -6.21 -6.57
C ILE A 731 3.68 -6.88 -7.64
N PHE A 732 2.54 -7.44 -7.26
CA PHE A 732 1.57 -8.05 -8.17
C PHE A 732 0.39 -7.10 -8.42
N SER A 733 -0.45 -7.42 -9.41
CA SER A 733 -1.73 -6.71 -9.57
C SER A 733 -2.58 -6.81 -8.29
N THR A 734 -3.28 -5.73 -7.93
CA THR A 734 -4.12 -5.70 -6.71
C THR A 734 -5.16 -6.82 -6.70
N GLU A 735 -5.73 -7.14 -7.86
CA GLU A 735 -6.68 -8.23 -8.04
C GLU A 735 -6.06 -9.59 -7.73
N PHE A 736 -4.90 -9.90 -8.33
CA PHE A 736 -4.20 -11.16 -8.07
C PHE A 736 -3.81 -11.29 -6.59
N SER A 737 -3.30 -10.22 -5.99
CA SER A 737 -2.96 -10.22 -4.58
C SER A 737 -4.18 -10.44 -3.67
N LEU A 738 -5.32 -9.82 -3.94
CA LEU A 738 -6.55 -10.04 -3.16
C LEU A 738 -7.12 -11.45 -3.35
N ARG A 739 -7.02 -12.01 -4.57
CA ARG A 739 -7.34 -13.42 -4.83
C ARG A 739 -6.45 -14.33 -4.00
N MET A 740 -5.13 -14.11 -3.98
CA MET A 740 -4.18 -14.88 -3.16
C MET A 740 -4.48 -14.80 -1.67
N MET A 741 -4.87 -13.63 -1.16
CA MET A 741 -5.27 -13.48 0.24
C MET A 741 -6.51 -14.30 0.58
N ALA A 742 -7.48 -14.34 -0.34
CA ALA A 742 -8.66 -15.17 -0.20
C ALA A 742 -8.32 -16.68 -0.31
N ASP A 743 -7.39 -17.07 -1.19
CA ASP A 743 -6.89 -18.46 -1.27
C ASP A 743 -6.24 -18.89 0.05
N ILE A 744 -5.41 -18.05 0.66
CA ILE A 744 -4.80 -18.32 1.98
C ILE A 744 -5.87 -18.53 3.04
N GLN A 745 -6.86 -17.64 3.11
CA GLN A 745 -7.91 -17.72 4.14
C GLN A 745 -8.79 -18.97 3.95
N GLU A 746 -9.15 -19.30 2.72
CA GLU A 746 -9.88 -20.53 2.39
C GLU A 746 -9.09 -21.77 2.82
N TRP A 747 -7.79 -21.80 2.49
CA TRP A 747 -6.90 -22.90 2.85
C TRP A 747 -6.74 -23.02 4.38
N PHE A 748 -6.67 -21.90 5.10
CA PHE A 748 -6.63 -21.86 6.57
C PHE A 748 -7.88 -22.51 7.17
N ILE A 749 -9.06 -22.23 6.63
CA ILE A 749 -10.32 -22.82 7.08
C ILE A 749 -10.30 -24.34 6.85
N GLN A 750 -9.93 -24.77 5.64
CA GLN A 750 -9.86 -26.19 5.27
C GLN A 750 -8.92 -27.01 6.17
N HIS A 751 -7.80 -26.42 6.59
CA HIS A 751 -6.78 -27.10 7.43
C HIS A 751 -6.91 -26.80 8.93
N GLY A 752 -7.91 -26.02 9.35
CA GLY A 752 -8.14 -25.70 10.76
C GLY A 752 -7.08 -24.78 11.39
N VAL A 753 -6.45 -23.91 10.61
CA VAL A 753 -5.45 -22.92 11.07
C VAL A 753 -6.16 -21.77 11.80
N ARG A 754 -6.34 -21.92 13.11
CA ARG A 754 -7.16 -21.01 13.96
C ARG A 754 -6.36 -20.07 14.86
N ASN A 755 -5.05 -20.27 14.92
CA ASN A 755 -4.15 -19.57 15.84
C ASN A 755 -3.17 -18.63 15.12
N PHE A 756 -3.26 -18.56 13.78
CA PHE A 756 -2.46 -17.69 12.94
C PHE A 756 -3.36 -16.65 12.28
N TYR A 757 -2.99 -15.37 12.37
CA TYR A 757 -3.70 -14.28 11.71
C TYR A 757 -3.21 -14.19 10.26
N SER A 758 -4.11 -14.43 9.31
CA SER A 758 -3.83 -14.45 7.86
C SER A 758 -3.61 -13.06 7.28
N VAL A 759 -4.11 -12.02 7.95
CA VAL A 759 -3.92 -10.61 7.58
C VAL A 759 -3.88 -9.75 8.85
N SER A 760 -2.98 -8.76 8.84
CA SER A 760 -2.92 -7.66 9.81
C SER A 760 -3.22 -6.35 9.11
N ILE A 761 -4.50 -5.96 9.14
CA ILE A 761 -5.05 -4.78 8.47
C ILE A 761 -4.44 -3.53 9.09
N SER A 762 -3.67 -2.77 8.31
CA SER A 762 -2.71 -1.82 8.86
C SER A 762 -2.93 -0.37 8.43
N GLY A 763 -3.05 0.50 9.43
CA GLY A 763 -3.04 1.95 9.31
C GLY A 763 -1.69 2.60 9.58
N TYR A 764 -0.73 1.87 10.17
CA TYR A 764 0.58 2.42 10.54
C TYR A 764 1.23 3.14 9.35
N HIS A 765 1.38 2.44 8.23
CA HIS A 765 2.04 2.96 7.04
C HIS A 765 1.28 4.10 6.37
N ILE A 766 -0.06 4.07 6.43
CA ILE A 766 -0.92 5.17 5.95
C ILE A 766 -0.64 6.46 6.77
N ALA A 767 -0.49 6.34 8.08
CA ALA A 767 -0.14 7.46 8.96
C ALA A 767 1.29 7.96 8.73
N GLU A 768 2.27 7.05 8.65
CA GLU A 768 3.67 7.40 8.40
C GLU A 768 3.86 8.09 7.04
N ALA A 769 3.03 7.76 6.03
CA ALA A 769 3.05 8.43 4.73
C ALA A 769 2.51 9.88 4.76
N GLY A 770 1.67 10.24 5.75
CA GLY A 770 0.93 11.48 5.63
C GLY A 770 -0.28 11.66 6.53
N ALA A 771 -1.01 10.56 6.75
CA ALA A 771 -2.38 10.66 7.22
C ALA A 771 -2.47 11.12 8.67
N ASN A 772 -3.45 11.96 8.95
CA ASN A 772 -3.86 12.27 10.31
C ASN A 772 -4.55 11.04 10.96
N PRO A 773 -4.72 11.02 12.31
CA PRO A 773 -5.32 9.89 13.01
C PRO A 773 -6.72 9.48 12.52
N ILE A 774 -7.56 10.43 12.08
CA ILE A 774 -8.92 10.15 11.58
C ILE A 774 -8.84 9.40 10.26
N SER A 775 -8.07 9.92 9.29
CA SER A 775 -7.90 9.30 7.98
C SER A 775 -7.22 7.93 8.09
N GLN A 776 -6.21 7.79 8.96
CA GLN A 776 -5.63 6.49 9.28
C GLN A 776 -6.70 5.50 9.76
N LEU A 777 -7.47 5.86 10.80
CA LEU A 777 -8.44 4.96 11.41
C LEU A 777 -9.54 4.57 10.42
N ALA A 778 -10.09 5.55 9.69
CA ALA A 778 -11.14 5.32 8.70
C ALA A 778 -10.67 4.42 7.55
N PHE A 779 -9.51 4.70 6.95
CA PHE A 779 -9.02 3.87 5.85
C PHE A 779 -8.69 2.44 6.30
N THR A 780 -8.15 2.28 7.50
CA THR A 780 -7.83 0.96 8.04
C THR A 780 -9.08 0.12 8.29
N LEU A 781 -10.10 0.69 8.95
CA LEU A 781 -11.35 -0.04 9.18
C LEU A 781 -12.08 -0.32 7.85
N ALA A 782 -12.07 0.64 6.92
CA ALA A 782 -12.64 0.44 5.60
C ALA A 782 -11.95 -0.71 4.84
N ASN A 783 -10.62 -0.78 4.87
CA ASN A 783 -9.85 -1.89 4.32
C ASN A 783 -10.24 -3.22 5.00
N GLY A 784 -10.39 -3.23 6.33
CA GLY A 784 -10.83 -4.41 7.07
C GLY A 784 -12.21 -4.91 6.64
N PHE A 785 -13.19 -4.01 6.51
CA PHE A 785 -14.52 -4.37 6.00
C PHE A 785 -14.50 -4.80 4.52
N THR A 786 -13.54 -4.31 3.73
CA THR A 786 -13.35 -4.75 2.34
C THR A 786 -12.90 -6.21 2.27
N TYR A 787 -12.00 -6.65 3.16
CA TYR A 787 -11.65 -8.08 3.28
C TYR A 787 -12.85 -8.92 3.74
N VAL A 788 -13.65 -8.41 4.69
CA VAL A 788 -14.87 -9.08 5.14
C VAL A 788 -15.82 -9.31 3.96
N GLU A 789 -16.11 -8.27 3.16
CA GLU A 789 -16.99 -8.40 2.00
C GLU A 789 -16.42 -9.32 0.91
N SER A 790 -15.10 -9.26 0.67
CA SER A 790 -14.41 -10.14 -0.29
C SER A 790 -14.54 -11.62 0.10
N TYR A 791 -14.29 -11.96 1.37
CA TYR A 791 -14.39 -13.34 1.84
C TYR A 791 -15.83 -13.84 1.88
N LEU A 792 -16.79 -12.98 2.23
CA LEU A 792 -18.22 -13.30 2.15
C LEU A 792 -18.67 -13.51 0.69
N ALA A 793 -18.17 -12.71 -0.25
CA ALA A 793 -18.46 -12.87 -1.68
C ALA A 793 -17.93 -14.21 -2.22
N ARG A 794 -16.85 -14.72 -1.64
CA ARG A 794 -16.28 -16.05 -1.90
C ARG A 794 -16.99 -17.20 -1.17
N GLY A 795 -18.01 -16.89 -0.36
CA GLY A 795 -18.84 -17.89 0.31
C GLY A 795 -18.30 -18.43 1.64
N MET A 796 -17.33 -17.74 2.25
CA MET A 796 -16.83 -18.10 3.60
C MET A 796 -17.80 -17.61 4.69
N ASP A 797 -17.97 -18.39 5.76
CA ASP A 797 -18.75 -17.95 6.93
C ASP A 797 -18.00 -16.88 7.73
N ILE A 798 -18.71 -15.86 8.21
CA ILE A 798 -18.12 -14.73 8.93
C ILE A 798 -17.34 -15.18 10.18
N ASP A 799 -17.81 -16.21 10.87
CA ASP A 799 -17.21 -16.68 12.12
C ASP A 799 -15.99 -17.57 11.91
N ASP A 800 -15.76 -18.03 10.68
CA ASP A 800 -14.60 -18.85 10.33
C ASP A 800 -13.34 -18.00 10.07
N PHE A 801 -13.48 -16.74 9.65
CA PHE A 801 -12.34 -15.87 9.33
C PHE A 801 -12.24 -14.59 10.17
N ALA A 802 -13.33 -13.98 10.64
CA ALA A 802 -13.26 -12.73 11.39
C ALA A 802 -12.36 -12.82 12.65
N PRO A 803 -12.34 -13.93 13.41
CA PRO A 803 -11.42 -14.10 14.54
C PRO A 803 -9.93 -14.16 14.18
N ASN A 804 -9.60 -14.39 12.90
CA ASN A 804 -8.26 -14.44 12.33
C ASN A 804 -7.84 -13.11 11.69
N LEU A 805 -8.66 -12.07 11.78
CA LEU A 805 -8.26 -10.71 11.41
C LEU A 805 -7.56 -10.02 12.58
N SER A 806 -6.39 -9.45 12.32
CA SER A 806 -5.67 -8.57 13.24
C SER A 806 -5.63 -7.16 12.66
N PHE A 807 -5.45 -6.16 13.52
CA PHE A 807 -5.29 -4.76 13.13
C PHE A 807 -3.94 -4.19 13.59
N PHE A 808 -3.47 -3.14 12.92
CA PHE A 808 -2.21 -2.50 13.25
C PHE A 808 -2.25 -0.97 13.04
N PHE A 809 -2.10 -0.20 14.11
CA PHE A 809 -2.15 1.27 14.08
C PHE A 809 -0.82 1.94 14.48
N SER A 810 -0.61 3.16 14.02
CA SER A 810 0.39 4.12 14.54
C SER A 810 -0.20 4.94 15.67
N ASN A 811 0.63 5.31 16.65
CA ASN A 811 0.30 6.28 17.69
C ASN A 811 1.22 7.50 17.62
N GLY A 812 0.67 8.67 17.32
CA GLY A 812 1.38 9.94 17.24
C GLY A 812 1.08 10.89 18.40
N MET A 813 1.22 12.19 18.15
CA MET A 813 1.13 13.24 19.18
C MET A 813 -0.22 13.99 19.21
N ASP A 814 -1.04 13.85 18.17
CA ASP A 814 -2.39 14.44 18.08
C ASP A 814 -3.35 13.86 19.13
N ALA A 815 -4.35 14.63 19.53
CA ALA A 815 -5.24 14.28 20.64
C ALA A 815 -6.05 12.99 20.38
N GLU A 816 -6.45 12.78 19.14
CA GLU A 816 -7.27 11.67 18.68
C GLU A 816 -6.59 10.30 18.88
N TYR A 817 -5.25 10.25 18.95
CA TYR A 817 -4.51 9.03 19.28
C TYR A 817 -4.81 8.49 20.69
N THR A 818 -5.39 9.32 21.57
CA THR A 818 -5.86 8.88 22.90
C THR A 818 -7.04 7.90 22.81
N VAL A 819 -7.83 7.96 21.73
CA VAL A 819 -9.11 7.22 21.60
C VAL A 819 -9.18 6.32 20.36
N LEU A 820 -8.10 6.21 19.60
CA LEU A 820 -8.09 5.51 18.31
C LEU A 820 -8.52 4.04 18.44
N GLY A 821 -7.98 3.31 19.41
CA GLY A 821 -8.25 1.88 19.60
C GLY A 821 -9.65 1.60 20.12
N ARG A 822 -10.14 2.40 21.08
CA ARG A 822 -11.52 2.29 21.59
C ARG A 822 -12.59 2.59 20.54
N VAL A 823 -12.37 3.57 19.67
CA VAL A 823 -13.26 3.84 18.54
C VAL A 823 -13.25 2.67 17.55
N ALA A 824 -12.06 2.16 17.20
CA ALA A 824 -11.93 0.99 16.34
C ALA A 824 -12.73 -0.22 16.86
N ARG A 825 -12.59 -0.52 18.16
CA ARG A 825 -13.30 -1.63 18.80
C ARG A 825 -14.81 -1.44 18.77
N ARG A 826 -15.32 -0.24 19.06
CA ARG A 826 -16.77 0.04 19.11
C ARG A 826 -17.42 -0.10 17.73
N ILE A 827 -16.85 0.55 16.71
CA ILE A 827 -17.34 0.46 15.32
C ILE A 827 -17.36 -1.00 14.87
N TRP A 828 -16.25 -1.73 15.06
CA TRP A 828 -16.14 -3.12 14.64
C TRP A 828 -17.13 -4.02 15.36
N ALA A 829 -17.25 -3.92 16.68
CA ALA A 829 -18.15 -4.77 17.47
C ALA A 829 -19.61 -4.58 17.07
N VAL A 830 -20.05 -3.32 16.94
CA VAL A 830 -21.42 -2.98 16.52
C VAL A 830 -21.68 -3.50 15.10
N ALA A 831 -20.79 -3.22 14.14
CA ALA A 831 -20.93 -3.71 12.78
C ALA A 831 -20.99 -5.25 12.69
N MET A 832 -20.05 -5.94 13.35
CA MET A 832 -19.99 -7.40 13.35
C MET A 832 -21.26 -8.02 13.91
N ARG A 833 -21.81 -7.47 15.00
CA ARG A 833 -23.04 -8.00 15.60
C ARG A 833 -24.29 -7.65 14.80
N ASP A 834 -24.48 -6.39 14.47
CA ASP A 834 -25.77 -5.87 13.99
C ASP A 834 -25.89 -5.94 12.47
N ARG A 835 -24.79 -5.77 11.73
CA ARG A 835 -24.78 -5.84 10.26
C ARG A 835 -24.45 -7.23 9.73
N TYR A 836 -23.52 -7.93 10.37
CA TYR A 836 -23.02 -9.23 9.91
C TYR A 836 -23.55 -10.43 10.70
N GLY A 837 -24.19 -10.22 11.86
CA GLY A 837 -24.73 -11.31 12.67
C GLY A 837 -23.67 -12.23 13.28
N ALA A 838 -22.43 -11.76 13.40
CA ALA A 838 -21.28 -12.55 13.83
C ALA A 838 -21.28 -12.80 15.34
N ASN A 839 -20.62 -13.87 15.77
CA ASN A 839 -20.53 -14.22 17.18
C ASN A 839 -19.63 -13.28 18.00
N GLU A 840 -19.63 -13.43 19.33
CA GLU A 840 -18.86 -12.60 20.25
C GLU A 840 -17.35 -12.59 19.97
N ARG A 841 -16.78 -13.70 19.48
CA ARG A 841 -15.34 -13.78 19.17
C ARG A 841 -15.00 -12.93 17.96
N SER A 842 -15.87 -12.91 16.95
CA SER A 842 -15.75 -12.11 15.72
C SER A 842 -15.90 -10.60 15.99
N GLN A 843 -16.68 -10.23 17.02
CA GLN A 843 -16.86 -8.84 17.45
C GLN A 843 -15.61 -8.24 18.15
N LYS A 844 -14.64 -9.06 18.55
CA LYS A 844 -13.46 -8.62 19.31
C LYS A 844 -12.31 -8.21 18.41
N LEU A 845 -12.27 -6.93 18.04
CA LEU A 845 -11.14 -6.34 17.31
C LEU A 845 -9.89 -6.31 18.18
N LYS A 846 -8.86 -7.06 17.76
CA LYS A 846 -7.54 -7.05 18.39
C LYS A 846 -6.57 -6.26 17.53
N TYR A 847 -5.74 -5.44 18.16
CA TYR A 847 -4.77 -4.64 17.42
C TYR A 847 -3.39 -4.57 18.08
N HIS A 848 -2.40 -4.44 17.22
CA HIS A 848 -1.06 -3.99 17.55
C HIS A 848 -0.97 -2.46 17.39
N VAL A 849 -0.16 -1.80 18.21
CA VAL A 849 0.20 -0.39 18.06
C VAL A 849 1.71 -0.26 17.98
N GLN A 850 2.16 0.62 17.10
CA GLN A 850 3.53 1.09 17.07
C GLN A 850 3.56 2.61 17.26
N THR A 851 4.50 3.11 18.06
CA THR A 851 4.76 4.55 18.19
C THR A 851 5.16 5.15 16.84
N SER A 852 4.81 6.40 16.54
CA SER A 852 5.02 6.98 15.22
C SER A 852 6.50 7.27 14.93
N GLY A 853 7.04 6.67 13.87
CA GLY A 853 8.40 6.95 13.38
C GLY A 853 8.58 8.38 12.88
N ARG A 854 7.56 8.92 12.19
CA ARG A 854 7.52 10.29 11.65
C ARG A 854 7.56 11.37 12.73
N SER A 855 7.16 11.05 13.96
CA SER A 855 7.27 11.95 15.11
C SER A 855 8.69 12.06 15.66
N LEU A 856 9.59 11.17 15.25
CA LEU A 856 10.97 11.10 15.71
C LEU A 856 11.88 11.83 14.72
N HIS A 857 12.87 12.54 15.25
CA HIS A 857 13.67 13.48 14.48
C HIS A 857 15.16 13.19 14.61
N ALA A 858 15.92 13.46 13.54
CA ALA A 858 17.38 13.31 13.53
C ALA A 858 18.07 14.39 14.39
N GLN A 859 17.48 15.59 14.46
CA GLN A 859 17.92 16.63 15.39
C GLN A 859 17.48 16.30 16.81
N GLU A 860 18.37 16.51 17.79
CA GLU A 860 18.08 16.35 19.23
C GLU A 860 17.45 14.98 19.55
N MET A 861 18.06 13.90 19.05
CA MET A 861 17.50 12.53 19.11
C MET A 861 17.10 12.09 20.52
N SER A 862 17.77 12.59 21.57
CA SER A 862 17.41 12.31 22.96
C SER A 862 15.97 12.71 23.31
N PHE A 863 15.37 13.67 22.61
CA PHE A 863 13.97 14.06 22.80
C PHE A 863 12.97 13.02 22.25
N ASN A 864 13.42 12.09 21.41
CA ASN A 864 12.58 11.05 20.84
C ASN A 864 12.05 10.08 21.91
N ASP A 865 12.84 9.72 22.92
CA ASP A 865 12.39 8.88 24.05
C ASP A 865 11.19 9.50 24.80
N ILE A 866 11.14 10.83 24.89
CA ILE A 866 10.03 11.55 25.53
C ILE A 866 8.75 11.37 24.71
N ARG A 867 8.84 11.54 23.39
CA ARG A 867 7.70 11.35 22.47
C ARG A 867 7.20 9.92 22.50
N THR A 868 8.10 8.96 22.37
CA THR A 868 7.80 7.52 22.42
C THR A 868 7.14 7.13 23.75
N THR A 869 7.59 7.71 24.88
CA THR A 869 6.98 7.45 26.19
C THR A 869 5.52 7.88 26.26
N LEU A 870 5.19 9.07 25.75
CA LEU A 870 3.81 9.58 25.75
C LEU A 870 2.89 8.76 24.83
N GLN A 871 3.41 8.37 23.66
CA GLN A 871 2.69 7.54 22.69
C GLN A 871 2.42 6.13 23.24
N ALA A 872 3.41 5.52 23.89
CA ALA A 872 3.29 4.23 24.57
C ALA A 872 2.27 4.28 25.72
N LEU A 873 2.27 5.37 26.50
CA LEU A 873 1.31 5.57 27.57
C LEU A 873 -0.13 5.60 27.05
N CYS A 874 -0.40 6.34 25.98
CA CYS A 874 -1.72 6.39 25.35
C CYS A 874 -2.17 5.00 24.88
N ALA A 875 -1.28 4.25 24.20
CA ALA A 875 -1.58 2.91 23.72
C ALA A 875 -1.91 1.92 24.85
N LEU A 876 -1.18 1.98 25.97
CA LEU A 876 -1.37 1.09 27.12
C LEU A 876 -2.60 1.45 27.96
N TYR A 877 -2.93 2.74 28.05
CA TYR A 877 -4.17 3.21 28.69
C TYR A 877 -5.41 2.82 27.89
N ASP A 878 -5.33 2.84 26.56
CA ASP A 878 -6.40 2.40 25.68
C ASP A 878 -6.42 0.87 25.45
N ASN A 879 -5.73 0.09 26.29
CA ASN A 879 -5.73 -1.37 26.29
C ASN A 879 -5.35 -2.02 24.95
N ALA A 880 -4.29 -1.52 24.30
CA ALA A 880 -3.70 -2.19 23.13
C ALA A 880 -3.30 -3.64 23.45
N ASN A 881 -3.50 -4.56 22.49
CA ASN A 881 -3.19 -5.99 22.68
C ASN A 881 -1.71 -6.32 22.49
N SER A 882 -0.99 -5.46 21.76
CA SER A 882 0.45 -5.56 21.55
C SER A 882 1.02 -4.18 21.26
N LEU A 883 2.24 -3.90 21.73
CA LEU A 883 2.90 -2.60 21.56
C LEU A 883 4.34 -2.76 21.09
N HIS A 884 4.70 -1.97 20.07
CA HIS A 884 6.08 -1.67 19.70
C HIS A 884 6.42 -0.23 20.08
N THR A 885 7.62 -0.05 20.61
CA THR A 885 8.20 1.26 20.96
C THR A 885 9.43 1.47 20.12
N ASN A 886 9.43 2.53 19.31
CA ASN A 886 10.56 2.91 18.46
C ASN A 886 11.74 3.37 19.32
N ALA A 887 12.92 3.29 18.75
CA ALA A 887 14.14 3.67 19.42
C ALA A 887 14.45 5.17 19.22
N TYR A 888 15.33 5.74 20.03
CA TYR A 888 15.59 7.19 19.98
C TYR A 888 16.33 7.61 18.71
N ASP A 889 17.05 6.68 18.07
CA ASP A 889 17.86 6.81 16.85
C ASP A 889 17.11 6.40 15.56
N GLU A 890 15.79 6.15 15.64
CA GLU A 890 14.92 5.70 14.53
C GLU A 890 15.07 6.53 13.25
N ALA A 891 15.30 7.84 13.39
CA ALA A 891 15.39 8.76 12.25
C ALA A 891 16.69 8.60 11.43
N ILE A 892 17.66 7.82 11.91
CA ILE A 892 18.98 7.64 11.30
C ILE A 892 19.23 6.17 10.93
N THR A 893 19.03 5.23 11.86
CA THR A 893 19.44 3.83 11.66
C THR A 893 18.56 2.83 12.39
N THR A 894 18.75 1.54 12.08
CA THR A 894 18.09 0.43 12.77
C THR A 894 18.65 0.32 14.20
N PRO A 895 17.84 0.02 15.23
CA PRO A 895 18.27 0.15 16.62
C PRO A 895 19.47 -0.72 17.03
N SER A 896 20.50 -0.07 17.59
CA SER A 896 21.61 -0.76 18.28
C SER A 896 21.13 -1.56 19.50
N GLN A 897 22.00 -2.38 20.08
CA GLN A 897 21.66 -3.10 21.33
C GLN A 897 21.35 -2.13 22.49
N ASN A 898 22.04 -0.99 22.57
CA ASN A 898 21.75 -0.01 23.61
C ASN A 898 20.43 0.73 23.35
N SER A 899 20.19 1.12 22.09
CA SER A 899 18.98 1.85 21.72
C SER A 899 17.71 1.04 21.93
N VAL A 900 17.71 -0.25 21.53
CA VAL A 900 16.56 -1.13 21.74
C VAL A 900 16.25 -1.35 23.23
N ARG A 901 17.27 -1.35 24.11
CA ARG A 901 17.06 -1.45 25.57
C ARG A 901 16.33 -0.24 26.13
N ARG A 902 16.64 0.97 25.65
CA ARG A 902 15.93 2.20 26.04
C ARG A 902 14.45 2.12 25.61
N ALA A 903 14.22 1.72 24.36
CA ALA A 903 12.86 1.54 23.84
C ALA A 903 12.06 0.51 24.67
N MET A 904 12.64 -0.65 24.99
CA MET A 904 12.00 -1.65 25.84
C MET A 904 11.74 -1.14 27.26
N ALA A 905 12.69 -0.38 27.84
CA ALA A 905 12.56 0.16 29.18
C ALA A 905 11.32 1.07 29.32
N ILE A 906 10.93 1.79 28.27
CA ILE A 906 9.69 2.59 28.26
C ILE A 906 8.48 1.73 28.62
N GLN A 907 8.31 0.59 27.94
CA GLN A 907 7.18 -0.31 28.22
C GLN A 907 7.28 -0.93 29.62
N MET A 908 8.49 -1.31 30.04
CA MET A 908 8.71 -1.90 31.36
C MET A 908 8.38 -0.91 32.49
N ILE A 909 8.83 0.35 32.37
CA ILE A 909 8.54 1.41 33.35
C ILE A 909 7.04 1.67 33.42
N ILE A 910 6.35 1.81 32.27
CA ILE A 910 4.90 2.07 32.28
C ILE A 910 4.12 0.88 32.86
N ASN A 911 4.51 -0.36 32.57
CA ASN A 911 3.77 -1.54 33.05
C ASN A 911 4.09 -1.91 34.51
N ARG A 912 5.30 -1.62 35.00
CA ARG A 912 5.79 -2.12 36.31
C ARG A 912 5.92 -1.02 37.36
N GLU A 913 6.33 0.18 36.98
CA GLU A 913 6.62 1.28 37.93
C GLU A 913 5.52 2.33 37.96
N TRP A 914 4.94 2.68 36.81
CA TRP A 914 3.94 3.73 36.72
C TRP A 914 2.64 3.37 37.46
N GLY A 915 2.35 4.12 38.53
CA GLY A 915 1.32 3.76 39.50
C GLY A 915 -0.09 3.64 38.94
N LEU A 916 -0.49 4.47 37.98
CA LEU A 916 -1.85 4.44 37.41
C LEU A 916 -2.08 3.21 36.52
N SER A 917 -1.04 2.59 35.97
CA SER A 917 -1.14 1.32 35.21
C SER A 917 -1.57 0.12 36.07
N LYS A 918 -1.67 0.30 37.41
CA LYS A 918 -2.34 -0.68 38.28
C LYS A 918 -3.83 -0.80 37.98
N ASN A 919 -4.45 0.27 37.47
CA ASN A 919 -5.78 0.26 36.90
C ASN A 919 -5.71 -0.01 35.39
N GLU A 920 -6.67 -0.76 34.87
CA GLU A 920 -6.74 -1.26 33.51
C GLU A 920 -7.88 -0.61 32.72
N ASN A 921 -8.58 0.38 33.27
CA ASN A 921 -9.56 1.18 32.55
C ASN A 921 -9.48 2.69 32.90
N PRO A 922 -8.29 3.30 32.92
CA PRO A 922 -8.10 4.65 33.48
C PRO A 922 -8.75 5.76 32.64
N LEU A 923 -9.09 5.45 31.38
CA LEU A 923 -9.71 6.40 30.47
C LEU A 923 -11.23 6.53 30.66
N GLN A 924 -11.89 5.57 31.31
CA GLN A 924 -13.35 5.56 31.40
C GLN A 924 -13.86 6.60 32.39
N GLY A 925 -14.88 7.37 31.99
CA GLY A 925 -15.47 8.44 32.78
C GLY A 925 -14.72 9.78 32.71
N SER A 926 -13.71 9.88 31.85
CA SER A 926 -13.05 11.16 31.53
C SER A 926 -13.85 11.91 30.48
N PHE A 927 -14.34 13.11 30.80
CA PHE A 927 -15.22 13.89 29.91
C PHE A 927 -14.63 14.14 28.52
N ILE A 928 -13.34 14.50 28.47
CA ILE A 928 -12.67 14.76 27.18
C ILE A 928 -12.45 13.48 26.39
N VAL A 929 -12.28 12.34 27.05
CA VAL A 929 -12.13 11.06 26.37
C VAL A 929 -13.45 10.62 25.77
N ASP A 930 -14.55 10.77 26.50
CA ASP A 930 -15.89 10.44 26.02
C ASP A 930 -16.23 11.32 24.79
N GLU A 931 -16.00 12.64 24.88
CA GLU A 931 -16.22 13.59 23.77
C GLU A 931 -15.33 13.28 22.57
N LEU A 932 -14.02 13.05 22.77
CA LEU A 932 -13.12 12.67 21.67
C LEU A 932 -13.51 11.35 21.03
N THR A 933 -13.96 10.36 21.81
CA THR A 933 -14.39 9.06 21.28
C THR A 933 -15.56 9.24 20.32
N ASP A 934 -16.54 10.07 20.67
CA ASP A 934 -17.70 10.34 19.81
C ASP A 934 -17.34 11.17 18.57
N LEU A 935 -16.50 12.20 18.74
CA LEU A 935 -16.06 13.06 17.63
C LEU A 935 -15.27 12.27 16.59
N VAL A 936 -14.34 11.42 17.05
CA VAL A 936 -13.52 10.59 16.16
C VAL A 936 -14.37 9.49 15.50
N GLU A 937 -15.31 8.87 16.23
CA GLU A 937 -16.22 7.88 15.66
C GLU A 937 -17.06 8.48 14.53
N GLU A 938 -17.77 9.59 14.74
CA GLU A 938 -18.57 10.20 13.67
C GLU A 938 -17.70 10.70 12.50
N ALA A 939 -16.49 11.21 12.77
CA ALA A 939 -15.58 11.60 11.71
C ALA A 939 -15.16 10.41 10.82
N VAL A 940 -14.99 9.22 11.41
CA VAL A 940 -14.74 7.97 10.69
C VAL A 940 -15.96 7.54 9.89
N LEU A 941 -17.17 7.60 10.46
CA LEU A 941 -18.40 7.23 9.76
C LEU A 941 -18.69 8.16 8.57
N ALA A 942 -18.45 9.47 8.72
CA ALA A 942 -18.55 10.40 7.61
C ALA A 942 -17.50 10.12 6.50
N GLU A 943 -16.34 9.54 6.86
CA GLU A 943 -15.36 9.09 5.88
C GLU A 943 -15.82 7.82 5.15
N PHE A 944 -16.48 6.89 5.84
CA PHE A 944 -17.12 5.72 5.23
C PHE A 944 -18.15 6.10 4.16
N ASP A 945 -18.95 7.14 4.43
CA ASP A 945 -19.92 7.67 3.46
C ASP A 945 -19.21 8.20 2.21
N ARG A 946 -18.15 9.00 2.39
CA ARG A 946 -17.34 9.53 1.27
C ARG A 946 -16.69 8.44 0.42
N ILE A 947 -16.20 7.37 1.05
CA ILE A 947 -15.63 6.23 0.32
C ILE A 947 -16.73 5.45 -0.41
N SER A 948 -17.90 5.26 0.21
CA SER A 948 -19.05 4.57 -0.42
C SER A 948 -19.55 5.27 -1.67
N GLU A 949 -19.63 6.60 -1.66
CA GLU A 949 -20.02 7.42 -2.82
C GLU A 949 -19.08 7.24 -4.02
N ARG A 950 -17.87 6.74 -3.79
CA ARG A 950 -16.83 6.48 -4.80
C ARG A 950 -16.75 5.01 -5.21
N GLY A 951 -17.70 4.18 -4.79
CA GLY A 951 -17.72 2.76 -5.11
C GLY A 951 -16.96 1.88 -4.11
N GLY A 952 -16.94 2.27 -2.83
CA GLY A 952 -16.21 1.54 -1.79
C GLY A 952 -14.70 1.74 -1.88
N VAL A 953 -13.92 0.93 -1.16
CA VAL A 953 -12.46 1.10 -1.09
C VAL A 953 -11.80 0.95 -2.46
N LEU A 954 -12.20 -0.07 -3.23
CA LEU A 954 -11.62 -0.35 -4.55
C LEU A 954 -11.92 0.77 -5.56
N GLY A 955 -13.16 1.25 -5.62
CA GLY A 955 -13.52 2.39 -6.48
C GLY A 955 -12.83 3.68 -6.07
N ALA A 956 -12.66 3.91 -4.75
CA ALA A 956 -11.88 5.04 -4.25
C ALA A 956 -10.40 4.94 -4.63
N MET A 957 -9.79 3.74 -4.59
CA MET A 957 -8.41 3.48 -5.02
C MET A 957 -8.21 3.72 -6.52
N GLU A 958 -9.16 3.32 -7.37
CA GLU A 958 -9.11 3.60 -8.82
C GLU A 958 -9.02 5.10 -9.14
N THR A 959 -9.68 5.94 -8.32
CA THR A 959 -9.63 7.41 -8.47
C THR A 959 -8.48 8.05 -7.70
N GLY A 960 -7.67 7.25 -6.98
CA GLY A 960 -6.57 7.72 -6.16
C GLY A 960 -7.01 8.54 -4.94
N TYR A 961 -8.24 8.36 -4.44
CA TYR A 961 -8.81 9.20 -3.39
C TYR A 961 -8.01 9.12 -2.08
N GLN A 962 -7.75 7.91 -1.58
CA GLN A 962 -6.98 7.72 -0.35
C GLN A 962 -5.57 8.29 -0.48
N ARG A 963 -4.85 7.92 -1.54
CA ARG A 963 -3.50 8.41 -1.84
C ARG A 963 -3.46 9.94 -1.93
N GLY A 964 -4.40 10.55 -2.65
CA GLY A 964 -4.53 12.00 -2.77
C GLY A 964 -4.76 12.68 -1.43
N ARG A 965 -5.65 12.13 -0.60
CA ARG A 965 -5.93 12.67 0.74
C ARG A 965 -4.73 12.56 1.68
N ILE A 966 -4.03 11.43 1.67
CA ILE A 966 -2.80 11.22 2.45
C ILE A 966 -1.74 12.24 2.05
N GLN A 967 -1.55 12.47 0.74
CA GLN A 967 -0.62 13.47 0.23
C GLN A 967 -1.00 14.89 0.65
N ASP A 968 -2.29 15.26 0.59
CA ASP A 968 -2.77 16.58 1.00
C ASP A 968 -2.54 16.85 2.50
N GLU A 969 -2.81 15.85 3.34
CA GLU A 969 -2.55 15.90 4.78
C GLU A 969 -1.05 15.97 5.09
N SER A 970 -0.24 15.19 4.37
CA SER A 970 1.23 15.24 4.47
C SER A 970 1.79 16.61 4.11
N MET A 971 1.34 17.20 2.99
CA MET A 971 1.74 18.54 2.57
C MET A 971 1.34 19.62 3.59
N ARG A 972 0.18 19.47 4.22
CA ARG A 972 -0.24 20.39 5.30
C ARG A 972 0.69 20.28 6.50
N TYR A 973 1.01 19.06 6.95
CA TYR A 973 1.92 18.84 8.07
C TYR A 973 3.32 19.43 7.80
N GLU A 974 3.94 19.09 6.65
CA GLU A 974 5.29 19.58 6.34
C GLU A 974 5.33 21.11 6.22
N ARG A 975 4.30 21.72 5.62
CA ARG A 975 4.20 23.18 5.56
C ARG A 975 4.17 23.81 6.95
N LEU A 976 3.31 23.33 7.85
CA LEU A 976 3.19 23.87 9.21
C LEU A 976 4.47 23.64 10.03
N LYS A 977 5.15 22.51 9.81
CA LYS A 977 6.46 22.19 10.41
C LYS A 977 7.56 23.15 9.93
N HIS A 978 7.66 23.41 8.63
CA HIS A 978 8.68 24.31 8.08
C HIS A 978 8.38 25.79 8.37
N GLU A 979 7.12 26.20 8.40
CA GLU A 979 6.70 27.57 8.77
C GLU A 979 6.86 27.85 10.28
N GLY A 980 6.91 26.80 11.10
CA GLY A 980 7.00 26.90 12.56
C GLY A 980 5.64 27.09 13.27
N THR A 981 4.52 27.07 12.53
CA THR A 981 3.17 27.14 13.11
C THR A 981 2.83 25.90 13.92
N LEU A 982 3.32 24.72 13.49
CA LEU A 982 3.30 23.50 14.30
C LEU A 982 4.64 23.40 15.05
N PRO A 983 4.68 23.64 16.37
CA PRO A 983 5.94 23.66 17.11
C PRO A 983 6.52 22.25 17.26
N ILE A 984 7.74 22.06 16.75
CA ILE A 984 8.52 20.83 16.90
C ILE A 984 9.80 21.18 17.67
N ILE A 985 9.83 20.81 18.95
CA ILE A 985 10.93 21.07 19.88
C ILE A 985 12.21 20.39 19.39
N GLY A 986 13.31 21.15 19.31
CA GLY A 986 14.60 20.69 18.78
C GLY A 986 14.74 20.83 17.26
N VAL A 987 13.66 21.18 16.54
CA VAL A 987 13.65 21.22 15.07
C VAL A 987 13.36 22.62 14.52
N ASN A 988 12.18 23.19 14.80
CA ASN A 988 11.82 24.55 14.34
C ASN A 988 11.76 25.57 15.47
N THR A 989 11.77 25.11 16.72
CA THR A 989 11.84 25.93 17.94
C THR A 989 12.65 25.20 19.00
N PHE A 990 13.21 25.93 19.98
CA PHE A 990 14.11 25.38 21.01
C PHE A 990 15.26 24.55 20.39
N ARG A 991 16.01 25.16 19.47
CA ARG A 991 17.16 24.53 18.79
C ARG A 991 18.40 24.54 19.69
N ASN A 992 19.28 23.56 19.50
CA ASN A 992 20.60 23.54 20.15
C ASN A 992 21.39 24.81 19.79
N PRO A 993 21.86 25.61 20.77
CA PRO A 993 22.71 26.76 20.50
C PRO A 993 24.12 26.38 20.00
N ASN A 994 24.59 25.16 20.28
CA ASN A 994 25.94 24.68 19.93
C ASN A 994 25.88 23.34 19.15
N PRO A 995 25.31 23.32 17.93
CA PRO A 995 25.11 22.07 17.19
C PRO A 995 26.41 21.37 16.76
N GLU A 996 27.51 22.10 16.64
CA GLU A 996 28.83 21.55 16.27
C GLU A 996 29.49 20.75 17.41
N ASP A 997 29.08 20.98 18.67
CA ASP A 997 29.66 20.32 19.85
C ASP A 997 28.99 18.97 20.18
N ASP A 998 27.88 18.64 19.51
CA ASP A 998 27.02 17.45 19.74
C ASP A 998 27.04 16.46 18.54
N GLU A 999 28.14 16.39 17.78
CA GLU A 999 28.33 15.34 16.76
C GLU A 999 28.45 13.97 17.45
N VAL A 1000 27.31 13.30 17.64
CA VAL A 1000 27.24 11.92 18.14
C VAL A 1000 27.50 10.97 16.98
N GLU A 1001 28.62 10.26 17.02
CA GLU A 1001 28.87 9.13 16.12
C GLU A 1001 27.85 8.02 16.42
N VAL A 1002 26.90 7.80 15.50
CA VAL A 1002 25.86 6.76 15.63
C VAL A 1002 26.37 5.47 14.98
N GLU A 1003 26.40 4.38 15.74
CA GLU A 1003 26.69 3.05 15.21
C GLU A 1003 25.61 2.65 14.19
N LEU A 1004 25.99 2.53 12.91
CA LEU A 1004 25.07 2.17 11.83
C LEU A 1004 24.90 0.66 11.74
N ALA A 1005 23.65 0.21 11.88
CA ALA A 1005 23.25 -1.18 11.70
C ALA A 1005 23.11 -1.53 10.21
N ARG A 1006 24.13 -2.18 9.63
CA ARG A 1006 24.19 -2.58 8.20
C ARG A 1006 24.67 -4.02 8.04
N ALA A 1007 24.35 -4.65 6.91
CA ALA A 1007 24.89 -5.98 6.57
C ALA A 1007 26.39 -5.91 6.27
N THR A 1008 27.13 -6.91 6.73
CA THR A 1008 28.56 -7.04 6.38
C THR A 1008 28.73 -7.67 5.00
N GLU A 1009 29.92 -7.51 4.41
CA GLU A 1009 30.25 -8.12 3.12
C GLU A 1009 30.18 -9.66 3.18
N GLU A 1010 30.60 -10.24 4.30
CA GLU A 1010 30.53 -11.69 4.53
C GLU A 1010 29.09 -12.19 4.61
N GLU A 1011 28.18 -11.43 5.23
CA GLU A 1011 26.75 -11.78 5.30
C GLU A 1011 26.12 -11.76 3.90
N LYS A 1012 26.44 -10.76 3.07
CA LYS A 1012 25.95 -10.67 1.69
C LYS A 1012 26.47 -11.82 0.83
N GLN A 1013 27.76 -12.12 0.89
CA GLN A 1013 28.35 -13.23 0.16
C GLN A 1013 27.77 -14.58 0.65
N SER A 1014 27.55 -14.73 1.95
CA SER A 1014 26.92 -15.93 2.51
C SER A 1014 25.52 -16.17 1.94
N GLN A 1015 24.71 -15.12 1.81
CA GLN A 1015 23.38 -15.21 1.20
C GLN A 1015 23.45 -15.65 -0.27
N LEU A 1016 24.38 -15.09 -1.06
CA LEU A 1016 24.58 -15.49 -2.46
C LEU A 1016 25.02 -16.96 -2.59
N ASP A 1017 25.96 -17.40 -1.77
CA ASP A 1017 26.47 -18.78 -1.79
C ASP A 1017 25.38 -19.79 -1.40
N ARG A 1018 24.59 -19.48 -0.36
CA ARG A 1018 23.45 -20.31 0.08
C ARG A 1018 22.37 -20.41 -0.98
N LEU A 1019 22.05 -19.30 -1.66
CA LEU A 1019 21.08 -19.28 -2.73
C LEU A 1019 21.55 -20.14 -3.92
N ALA A 1020 22.81 -19.99 -4.33
CA ALA A 1020 23.39 -20.77 -5.43
C ALA A 1020 23.39 -22.29 -5.12
N ASP A 1021 23.73 -22.68 -3.90
CA ASP A 1021 23.65 -24.07 -3.44
C ASP A 1021 22.20 -24.60 -3.47
N PHE A 1022 21.25 -23.81 -2.97
CA PHE A 1022 19.83 -24.18 -3.00
C PHE A 1022 19.32 -24.40 -4.43
N HIS A 1023 19.65 -23.49 -5.35
CA HIS A 1023 19.29 -23.62 -6.77
C HIS A 1023 19.92 -24.86 -7.42
N GLU A 1024 21.18 -25.20 -7.11
CA GLU A 1024 21.83 -26.39 -7.64
C GLU A 1024 21.14 -27.66 -7.14
N ARG A 1025 20.86 -27.76 -5.83
CA ARG A 1025 20.22 -28.94 -5.22
C ARG A 1025 18.83 -29.22 -5.78
N HIS A 1026 18.05 -28.17 -6.06
CA HIS A 1026 16.65 -28.29 -6.46
C HIS A 1026 16.38 -28.03 -7.94
N ARG A 1027 17.41 -27.88 -8.79
CA ARG A 1027 17.29 -27.44 -10.19
C ARG A 1027 16.18 -28.16 -10.98
N ALA A 1028 16.12 -29.49 -10.90
CA ALA A 1028 15.15 -30.28 -11.67
C ALA A 1028 13.73 -30.18 -11.11
N GLU A 1029 13.58 -30.23 -9.79
CA GLU A 1029 12.29 -30.16 -9.10
C GLU A 1029 11.67 -28.77 -9.22
N ALA A 1030 12.49 -27.71 -9.14
CA ALA A 1030 12.06 -26.32 -9.28
C ALA A 1030 11.39 -26.05 -10.63
N GLN A 1031 11.95 -26.57 -11.73
CA GLN A 1031 11.35 -26.39 -13.07
C GLN A 1031 9.92 -26.96 -13.14
N GLN A 1032 9.71 -28.14 -12.56
CA GLN A 1032 8.40 -28.77 -12.53
C GLN A 1032 7.44 -28.04 -11.57
N ALA A 1033 7.91 -27.65 -10.39
CA ALA A 1033 7.10 -26.91 -9.41
C ALA A 1033 6.63 -25.56 -9.95
N LEU A 1034 7.52 -24.77 -10.57
CA LEU A 1034 7.17 -23.48 -11.18
C LEU A 1034 6.19 -23.65 -12.35
N LYS A 1035 6.32 -24.72 -13.13
CA LYS A 1035 5.36 -25.05 -14.19
C LYS A 1035 3.97 -25.32 -13.60
N THR A 1036 3.87 -26.19 -12.61
CA THR A 1036 2.61 -26.49 -11.92
C THR A 1036 2.00 -25.23 -11.30
N LEU A 1037 2.81 -24.38 -10.67
CA LEU A 1037 2.38 -23.13 -10.05
C LEU A 1037 1.74 -22.17 -11.08
N ARG A 1038 2.31 -22.05 -12.27
CA ARG A 1038 1.75 -21.23 -13.37
C ARG A 1038 0.47 -21.80 -13.94
N GLU A 1039 0.41 -23.13 -14.11
CA GLU A 1039 -0.79 -23.82 -14.58
C GLU A 1039 -1.95 -23.63 -13.59
N ALA A 1040 -1.69 -23.76 -12.28
CA ALA A 1040 -2.65 -23.53 -11.20
C ALA A 1040 -3.19 -22.10 -11.20
N ALA A 1041 -2.29 -21.12 -11.30
CA ALA A 1041 -2.67 -19.70 -11.33
C ALA A 1041 -3.57 -19.37 -12.54
N THR A 1042 -3.25 -19.94 -13.71
CA THR A 1042 -3.93 -19.68 -14.98
C THR A 1042 -5.31 -20.35 -15.06
N ARG A 1043 -5.44 -21.60 -14.59
CA ARG A 1043 -6.72 -22.34 -14.69
C ARG A 1043 -7.77 -21.85 -13.70
N GLY A 1044 -7.34 -21.45 -12.50
CA GLY A 1044 -8.22 -20.89 -11.46
C GLY A 1044 -9.24 -21.85 -10.86
N ASP A 1045 -9.10 -23.16 -11.09
CA ASP A 1045 -9.96 -24.21 -10.56
C ASP A 1045 -9.45 -24.83 -9.24
N GLU A 1046 -8.23 -24.49 -8.83
CA GLU A 1046 -7.60 -24.96 -7.59
C GLU A 1046 -7.07 -23.81 -6.72
N ASN A 1047 -6.91 -24.09 -5.42
CA ASN A 1047 -6.40 -23.11 -4.46
C ASN A 1047 -4.88 -22.95 -4.62
N LEU A 1048 -4.44 -21.76 -5.03
CA LEU A 1048 -3.06 -21.49 -5.43
C LEU A 1048 -2.08 -21.53 -4.25
N PHE A 1049 -2.53 -21.16 -3.05
CA PHE A 1049 -1.70 -21.25 -1.85
C PHE A 1049 -1.35 -22.70 -1.47
N GLY A 1050 -2.25 -23.65 -1.74
CA GLY A 1050 -1.98 -25.08 -1.57
C GLY A 1050 -0.81 -25.57 -2.43
N VAL A 1051 -0.78 -25.18 -3.71
CA VAL A 1051 0.32 -25.51 -4.64
C VAL A 1051 1.61 -24.78 -4.23
N LEU A 1052 1.50 -23.55 -3.75
CA LEU A 1052 2.64 -22.76 -3.28
C LEU A 1052 3.34 -23.41 -2.07
N MET A 1053 2.62 -24.08 -1.17
CA MET A 1053 3.21 -24.80 -0.03
C MET A 1053 4.23 -25.85 -0.46
N ASP A 1054 4.03 -26.49 -1.62
CA ASP A 1054 4.94 -27.48 -2.18
C ASP A 1054 6.08 -26.80 -2.97
N ALA A 1055 5.75 -25.82 -3.82
CA ALA A 1055 6.75 -25.07 -4.58
C ALA A 1055 7.78 -24.38 -3.67
N ALA A 1056 7.34 -23.87 -2.52
CA ALA A 1056 8.18 -23.23 -1.51
C ALA A 1056 9.25 -24.15 -0.91
N ARG A 1057 9.17 -25.47 -1.10
CA ARG A 1057 10.23 -26.40 -0.65
C ARG A 1057 11.42 -26.47 -1.60
N VAL A 1058 11.23 -26.14 -2.87
CA VAL A 1058 12.22 -26.38 -3.94
C VAL A 1058 12.53 -25.14 -4.79
N CYS A 1059 11.78 -24.06 -4.61
CA CYS A 1059 11.98 -22.79 -5.32
C CYS A 1059 12.37 -21.67 -4.34
N SER A 1060 13.23 -20.77 -4.79
CA SER A 1060 13.52 -19.53 -4.05
C SER A 1060 12.39 -18.52 -4.18
N LEU A 1061 12.45 -17.47 -3.36
CA LEU A 1061 11.54 -16.33 -3.36
C LEU A 1061 11.46 -15.68 -4.74
N GLY A 1062 12.60 -15.35 -5.34
CA GLY A 1062 12.69 -14.72 -6.66
C GLY A 1062 12.13 -15.60 -7.77
N GLN A 1063 12.41 -16.91 -7.75
CA GLN A 1063 11.87 -17.87 -8.72
C GLN A 1063 10.33 -17.91 -8.70
N ILE A 1064 9.74 -17.92 -7.50
CA ILE A 1064 8.29 -17.94 -7.32
C ILE A 1064 7.67 -16.60 -7.76
N THR A 1065 8.28 -15.48 -7.37
CA THR A 1065 7.80 -14.14 -7.74
C THR A 1065 7.81 -13.95 -9.25
N GLU A 1066 8.87 -14.35 -9.95
CA GLU A 1066 8.95 -14.25 -11.41
C GLU A 1066 7.88 -15.11 -12.09
N ALA A 1067 7.68 -16.35 -11.61
CA ALA A 1067 6.62 -17.21 -12.12
C ALA A 1067 5.23 -16.60 -11.90
N PHE A 1068 5.00 -15.87 -10.81
CA PHE A 1068 3.76 -15.10 -10.59
C PHE A 1068 3.67 -13.83 -11.44
N PHE A 1069 4.77 -13.16 -11.79
CA PHE A 1069 4.73 -12.06 -12.75
C PHE A 1069 4.27 -12.52 -14.14
N GLU A 1070 4.64 -13.73 -14.55
CA GLU A 1070 4.23 -14.33 -15.83
C GLU A 1070 2.72 -14.61 -15.91
N VAL A 1071 2.03 -14.86 -14.78
CA VAL A 1071 0.62 -15.34 -14.75
C VAL A 1071 -0.36 -14.49 -13.95
N GLY A 1072 0.10 -13.70 -12.99
CA GLY A 1072 -0.70 -12.82 -12.13
C GLY A 1072 -0.48 -11.33 -12.39
N GLY A 1073 0.50 -11.00 -13.24
CA GLY A 1073 0.86 -9.64 -13.62
C GLY A 1073 1.61 -8.85 -12.55
N GLN A 1074 2.38 -7.87 -13.01
CA GLN A 1074 3.07 -6.92 -12.16
C GLN A 1074 2.15 -5.75 -11.76
N TYR A 1075 2.37 -5.22 -10.56
CA TYR A 1075 1.69 -4.02 -10.08
C TYR A 1075 1.92 -2.84 -11.03
N ARG A 1076 0.83 -2.21 -11.49
CA ARG A 1076 0.90 -0.97 -12.27
C ARG A 1076 0.79 0.22 -11.32
N ARG A 1077 1.83 1.05 -11.31
CA ARG A 1077 1.91 2.21 -10.42
C ARG A 1077 0.85 3.26 -10.77
N ASN A 1078 0.30 3.86 -9.72
CA ASN A 1078 -0.61 4.99 -9.79
C ASN A 1078 0.11 6.29 -9.36
N VAL A 1079 -0.33 7.44 -9.88
CA VAL A 1079 0.26 8.78 -9.60
C VAL A 1079 -0.41 9.41 -8.38
#